data_AF-A0A7J6ERR2-F1
#
_entry.id   AF-A0A7J6ERR2-F1
#
_cell.length_a   1.000
_cell.length_b   1.000
_cell.length_c   1.000
_cell.angle_alpha   90.00
_cell.angle_beta   90.00
_cell.angle_gamma   90.00
#
_symmetry.space_group_name_H-M   'P 1'
#
loop_
_entity.id
_entity.type
_entity.pdbx_description
1 polymer ?
#
loop_
_entity_poly.entity_id
_entity_poly.type
_entity_poly.pdbx_seq_one_letter_code
_entity_poly.pdbx_strand_id
1 'polypeptide(L)'
;MSSGGNKVVCVSGATGFIASWLVKLLLQHGYTVKASIRNPMKGTLNILKSCVKFGCVKRVVLTSSMAAVMYNGKSLNNPNVVVDESWFSDPLYCEELKSWYALSKILAEKAAWEFAKENKIDLVTLLPTFVIGPALSPTLSQTFPNRVYSYVDVRDVALAHLQAFEVASANGRYCLVGHTLHISKVVWTLEDLSLNSHSMDVPARNQNCNNIGAGEQKTLHNHIHIGGDDQLNVTCSEYERNALLDFKTGLEDPLNRLTSWNNGSNNCCQWYGIGCNKAGEVIAVDFRNRWDFGGEIRPSLIKLKSLRYLDLSFIAFNNIPIPGFFGSLENLRYLNLSNGGFGGSFPVNTGNLSRLQYLDLDSNTGDVDNLEWITSLGLVSLKHLVINGINLSMMGLDLFGIILNKLPSLTELHMSSCRLKGPFPSVSFVNSTTSLAVLDLSDNNFNSKIPNWLANISSLVSLDLSYGGLHGRIPLGFAELPNLQTLHLHSNTNLSASCSQFFRGRWKSIKVVDLSDNMLHGKLPTSIGNMTSLTYLDLSENNVQGGIPGSIGKLCNLNWLDMSYNKLNGTLPELLEGTHSCHSQSPLPSLNYLYLDNNELVGILPQWLGQLRNLVELSLGNNMLHGPIPKSLESWQNLSYLDLVKNRLNGTLPDSLGQLSELFFLDISFNQLTGNITETHFLKLDKLNCLRLSSNSFTLTVSSNWTPPFHVVTELLMRSCHLGPSFPTWLRSQNNVISLDLSNASISSSVPDWFWENFSNLSSLNVSFNQLKGQLPKTFNIAQHADVDLSSNQFEGPIPLPEPTIQLLDLSNNKFSGPIPKNIGDFLENMLFFSLSTNQIDGSIPDSIGNMYSLTVLDLSSNSLIGKIPLSFGKFSQLHALDLSKNHLSGTIPNSLGQLIYLKTLHLGDNKFSGSIPSSLKYLSRLETLDLGNNRLVGEIPHFLCSLKQLRIIKLRSNAFFGELPSLLSNLSSLQVLDLADNVLNGSIPGSYGCFKGMIQVQRENFIRSYGGVLGEYEESVVLNLNGRELTYTKILSLVVNLDLSDNNLSGELPSNLTNLLGLVNLNLSNNHISGSIPEDISKLGQLLSLDLSSNRLSSTIPNSLSSLSFLGHLNLSNNDFSGKIPYNGHMTTFEASSFAGNKGLCGKPLVVKCPGDNGTDFDKKPTPKDHIHDDDNFIDRWFYLSVGLGFAAGLLVPFFMMAMKKSWSETYFSFVEIVVEGIPFFERRMRARRQWPRGLHH
;
A
#
# COMPACT_ATOMS: atom_id res chain seq x y z
N MET A 1 -12.84 -54.93 -3.60
CA MET A 1 -14.13 -55.30 -4.20
C MET A 1 -15.06 -54.11 -4.07
N SER A 2 -15.64 -53.70 -5.21
CA SER A 2 -16.55 -52.57 -5.50
C SER A 2 -17.72 -52.40 -4.52
N SER A 3 -18.37 -51.25 -4.34
CA SER A 3 -18.70 -50.12 -5.23
C SER A 3 -18.86 -48.84 -4.38
N GLY A 4 -18.49 -47.64 -4.80
CA GLY A 4 -18.81 -46.99 -6.07
C GLY A 4 -19.83 -45.87 -5.82
N GLY A 5 -19.40 -44.81 -5.12
CA GLY A 5 -20.16 -43.58 -4.96
C GLY A 5 -19.28 -42.40 -5.39
N ASN A 6 -19.56 -41.82 -6.56
CA ASN A 6 -18.83 -40.70 -7.12
C ASN A 6 -18.83 -39.50 -6.15
N LYS A 7 -17.65 -39.13 -5.67
CA LYS A 7 -17.40 -37.97 -4.81
C LYS A 7 -17.47 -36.68 -5.64
N VAL A 8 -18.65 -36.24 -6.07
CA VAL A 8 -18.81 -34.98 -6.85
C VAL A 8 -19.13 -33.81 -5.92
N VAL A 9 -18.39 -32.70 -6.01
CA VAL A 9 -18.63 -31.47 -5.22
C VAL A 9 -18.85 -30.28 -6.16
N CYS A 10 -19.88 -29.48 -5.89
CA CYS A 10 -20.21 -28.28 -6.65
C CYS A 10 -19.83 -27.03 -5.84
N VAL A 11 -19.06 -26.13 -6.43
CA VAL A 11 -18.62 -24.87 -5.81
C VAL A 11 -19.25 -23.70 -6.57
N SER A 12 -20.05 -22.84 -5.91
CA SER A 12 -20.55 -21.58 -6.49
C SER A 12 -20.22 -20.37 -5.65
N GLY A 13 -20.12 -19.21 -6.30
CA GLY A 13 -20.11 -17.90 -5.64
C GLY A 13 -18.72 -17.30 -5.45
N ALA A 14 -17.67 -18.02 -5.84
CA ALA A 14 -16.31 -17.62 -5.55
C ALA A 14 -15.64 -17.00 -6.79
N THR A 15 -15.30 -15.72 -6.67
CA THR A 15 -14.25 -15.06 -7.47
C THR A 15 -13.13 -14.75 -6.48
N GLY A 16 -11.92 -15.24 -6.74
CA GLY A 16 -10.74 -14.99 -5.90
C GLY A 16 -10.07 -16.25 -5.34
N PHE A 17 -8.94 -16.02 -4.67
CA PHE A 17 -7.91 -17.00 -4.26
C PHE A 17 -8.42 -18.24 -3.49
N ILE A 18 -9.45 -18.07 -2.67
CA ILE A 18 -10.07 -19.15 -1.85
C ILE A 18 -10.77 -20.21 -2.69
N ALA A 19 -11.40 -19.80 -3.80
CA ALA A 19 -12.11 -20.69 -4.71
C ALA A 19 -11.15 -21.74 -5.28
N SER A 20 -10.02 -21.26 -5.79
CA SER A 20 -9.01 -22.05 -6.45
C SER A 20 -8.35 -23.02 -5.47
N TRP A 21 -8.16 -22.61 -4.21
CA TRP A 21 -7.56 -23.45 -3.18
C TRP A 21 -8.50 -24.58 -2.72
N LEU A 22 -9.79 -24.28 -2.52
CA LEU A 22 -10.80 -25.27 -2.14
C LEU A 22 -11.05 -26.31 -3.25
N VAL A 23 -11.13 -25.86 -4.52
CA VAL A 23 -11.25 -26.74 -5.68
C VAL A 23 -10.02 -27.65 -5.80
N LYS A 24 -8.82 -27.11 -5.59
CA LYS A 24 -7.55 -27.87 -5.61
C LYS A 24 -7.48 -28.92 -4.51
N LEU A 25 -7.86 -28.57 -3.28
CA LEU A 25 -7.88 -29.49 -2.14
C LEU A 25 -8.89 -30.65 -2.36
N LEU A 26 -10.07 -30.35 -2.91
CA LEU A 26 -11.10 -31.35 -3.19
C LEU A 26 -10.68 -32.30 -4.33
N LEU A 27 -10.07 -31.78 -5.40
CA LEU A 27 -9.52 -32.61 -6.48
C LEU A 27 -8.38 -33.51 -5.97
N GLN A 28 -7.49 -32.99 -5.11
CA GLN A 28 -6.40 -33.76 -4.50
C GLN A 28 -6.87 -34.92 -3.62
N HIS A 29 -8.07 -34.84 -3.04
CA HIS A 29 -8.67 -35.90 -2.23
C HIS A 29 -9.63 -36.80 -3.03
N GLY A 30 -9.57 -36.75 -4.37
CA GLY A 30 -10.29 -37.64 -5.27
C GLY A 30 -11.76 -37.23 -5.54
N TYR A 31 -12.14 -35.98 -5.28
CA TYR A 31 -13.47 -35.46 -5.60
C TYR A 31 -13.50 -34.89 -7.03
N THR A 32 -14.62 -35.05 -7.76
CA THR A 32 -14.85 -34.41 -9.06
C THR A 32 -15.56 -33.07 -8.87
N VAL A 33 -14.98 -31.95 -9.31
CA VAL A 33 -15.51 -30.60 -9.03
C VAL A 33 -16.19 -29.98 -10.26
N LYS A 34 -17.40 -29.41 -10.12
CA LYS A 34 -18.13 -28.68 -11.18
C LYS A 34 -18.46 -27.24 -10.76
N ALA A 35 -18.06 -26.24 -11.57
CA ALA A 35 -18.29 -24.81 -11.34
C ALA A 35 -19.16 -24.16 -12.45
N SER A 36 -19.91 -23.09 -12.14
CA SER A 36 -20.64 -22.30 -13.16
C SER A 36 -20.70 -20.80 -12.81
N ILE A 37 -20.46 -19.94 -13.79
CA ILE A 37 -20.57 -18.47 -13.71
C ILE A 37 -21.79 -18.03 -14.52
N ARG A 38 -22.91 -17.66 -13.87
CA ARG A 38 -23.93 -16.67 -14.32
C ARG A 38 -25.17 -16.66 -13.43
N ASN A 39 -25.73 -15.45 -13.26
CA ASN A 39 -26.84 -15.07 -12.37
C ASN A 39 -26.75 -15.77 -11.00
N PRO A 40 -26.28 -15.10 -9.93
CA PRO A 40 -26.02 -15.75 -8.65
C PRO A 40 -27.23 -16.56 -8.15
N MET A 41 -28.48 -16.12 -8.44
CA MET A 41 -29.68 -16.91 -8.16
C MET A 41 -29.75 -18.23 -8.95
N LYS A 42 -29.52 -18.19 -10.27
CA LYS A 42 -29.59 -19.36 -11.15
C LYS A 42 -28.42 -20.33 -10.90
N GLY A 43 -27.24 -19.81 -10.58
CA GLY A 43 -26.07 -20.60 -10.19
C GLY A 43 -26.31 -21.40 -8.91
N THR A 44 -26.75 -20.73 -7.84
CA THR A 44 -27.05 -21.39 -6.56
C THR A 44 -28.18 -22.41 -6.70
N LEU A 45 -29.27 -22.06 -7.40
CA LEU A 45 -30.38 -22.98 -7.65
C LEU A 45 -30.00 -24.19 -8.52
N ASN A 46 -29.12 -24.03 -9.52
CA ASN A 46 -28.68 -25.16 -10.35
C ASN A 46 -27.84 -26.17 -9.57
N ILE A 47 -27.04 -25.71 -8.60
CA ILE A 47 -26.28 -26.58 -7.70
C ILE A 47 -27.24 -27.33 -6.78
N LEU A 48 -28.17 -26.64 -6.12
CA LEU A 48 -29.14 -27.31 -5.25
C LEU A 48 -30.04 -28.28 -6.02
N LYS A 49 -30.48 -27.92 -7.24
CA LYS A 49 -31.20 -28.84 -8.14
C LYS A 49 -30.37 -30.06 -8.52
N SER A 50 -29.06 -29.93 -8.60
CA SER A 50 -28.16 -31.07 -8.84
C SER A 50 -27.99 -31.92 -7.58
N CYS A 51 -27.96 -31.32 -6.38
CA CYS A 51 -27.96 -32.05 -5.11
C CYS A 51 -29.24 -32.91 -4.94
N VAL A 52 -30.42 -32.38 -5.28
CA VAL A 52 -31.70 -33.13 -5.21
C VAL A 52 -31.72 -34.34 -6.16
N LYS A 53 -31.01 -34.30 -7.29
CA LYS A 53 -30.93 -35.45 -8.21
C LYS A 53 -30.22 -36.67 -7.61
N PHE A 54 -29.41 -36.47 -6.56
CA PHE A 54 -28.79 -37.54 -5.80
C PHE A 54 -29.57 -37.72 -4.50
N GLY A 55 -30.57 -38.61 -4.48
CA GLY A 55 -31.52 -38.80 -3.37
C GLY A 55 -30.92 -39.19 -2.00
N CYS A 56 -29.60 -39.28 -1.89
CA CYS A 56 -28.85 -39.48 -0.66
C CYS A 56 -28.38 -38.16 0.01
N VAL A 57 -28.38 -37.02 -0.69
CA VAL A 57 -27.95 -35.73 -0.13
C VAL A 57 -29.08 -35.14 0.72
N LYS A 58 -28.95 -35.24 2.05
CA LYS A 58 -29.94 -34.72 3.01
C LYS A 58 -29.55 -33.37 3.63
N ARG A 59 -28.28 -32.98 3.56
CA ARG A 59 -27.74 -31.71 4.09
C ARG A 59 -26.77 -31.04 3.12
N VAL A 60 -26.81 -29.71 3.05
CA VAL A 60 -25.91 -28.87 2.25
C VAL A 60 -25.41 -27.70 3.11
N VAL A 61 -24.10 -27.43 3.09
CA VAL A 61 -23.51 -26.22 3.67
C VAL A 61 -23.13 -25.27 2.54
N LEU A 62 -23.63 -24.03 2.56
CA LEU A 62 -23.50 -23.03 1.51
C LEU A 62 -22.68 -21.83 2.01
N THR A 63 -21.64 -21.43 1.29
CA THR A 63 -20.92 -20.18 1.60
C THR A 63 -21.66 -18.97 1.02
N SER A 64 -22.03 -18.00 1.85
CA SER A 64 -22.65 -16.73 1.44
C SER A 64 -21.63 -15.57 1.32
N SER A 65 -22.06 -14.42 0.80
CA SER A 65 -21.25 -13.22 0.61
C SER A 65 -21.49 -12.20 1.71
N MET A 66 -20.43 -11.51 2.14
CA MET A 66 -20.48 -10.33 3.02
C MET A 66 -21.52 -9.27 2.61
N ALA A 67 -21.82 -9.15 1.31
CA ALA A 67 -22.86 -8.26 0.82
C ALA A 67 -24.27 -8.61 1.33
N ALA A 68 -24.48 -9.80 1.88
CA ALA A 68 -25.73 -10.22 2.49
C ALA A 68 -25.93 -9.67 3.91
N VAL A 69 -24.95 -9.01 4.55
CA VAL A 69 -25.07 -8.44 5.92
C VAL A 69 -24.62 -6.97 6.05
N MET A 70 -24.10 -6.34 4.98
CA MET A 70 -23.58 -4.96 5.01
C MET A 70 -24.60 -3.85 4.68
N TYR A 71 -25.69 -4.15 3.99
CA TYR A 71 -26.65 -3.15 3.50
C TYR A 71 -28.01 -3.34 4.17
N ASN A 72 -27.99 -3.35 5.49
CA ASN A 72 -29.17 -3.03 6.28
C ASN A 72 -28.99 -1.57 6.74
N GLY A 73 -30.07 -0.82 7.02
CA GLY A 73 -29.97 0.58 7.45
C GLY A 73 -29.29 0.83 8.81
N LYS A 74 -28.62 -0.17 9.40
CA LYS A 74 -27.94 -0.13 10.70
C LYS A 74 -26.43 -0.07 10.48
N SER A 75 -25.75 0.89 11.11
CA SER A 75 -24.31 1.11 10.97
C SER A 75 -23.49 0.10 11.78
N LEU A 76 -22.50 -0.55 11.13
CA LEU A 76 -21.44 -1.36 11.76
C LEU A 76 -20.38 -0.44 12.41
N ASN A 77 -20.77 0.27 13.47
CA ASN A 77 -19.84 1.08 14.28
C ASN A 77 -19.44 0.37 15.60
N ASN A 78 -19.73 -0.93 15.73
CA ASN A 78 -19.47 -1.70 16.94
C ASN A 78 -18.88 -3.09 16.60
N PRO A 79 -17.61 -3.38 16.97
CA PRO A 79 -16.93 -4.65 16.67
C PRO A 79 -17.49 -5.87 17.42
N ASN A 80 -18.52 -5.69 18.26
CA ASN A 80 -19.11 -6.73 19.11
C ASN A 80 -20.55 -7.08 18.77
N VAL A 81 -21.08 -6.61 17.64
CA VAL A 81 -22.39 -7.05 17.18
C VAL A 81 -22.28 -8.51 16.75
N VAL A 82 -22.92 -9.41 17.48
CA VAL A 82 -23.23 -10.74 16.97
C VAL A 82 -24.19 -10.55 15.82
N VAL A 83 -23.72 -10.81 14.60
CA VAL A 83 -24.56 -10.81 13.40
C VAL A 83 -25.56 -11.96 13.53
N ASP A 84 -26.79 -11.65 13.93
CA ASP A 84 -27.91 -12.59 13.93
C ASP A 84 -28.73 -12.49 12.63
N GLU A 85 -29.80 -13.29 12.48
CA GLU A 85 -30.62 -13.26 11.25
C GLU A 85 -31.27 -11.88 10.97
N SER A 86 -31.37 -10.98 11.95
CA SER A 86 -31.93 -9.63 11.81
C SER A 86 -30.94 -8.59 11.25
N TRP A 87 -29.68 -8.99 11.02
CA TRP A 87 -28.62 -8.19 10.42
C TRP A 87 -28.39 -8.48 8.93
N PHE A 88 -29.14 -9.42 8.34
CA PHE A 88 -29.11 -9.60 6.90
C PHE A 88 -29.66 -8.36 6.18
N SER A 89 -29.06 -8.04 5.04
CA SER A 89 -29.32 -6.85 4.24
C SER A 89 -30.77 -6.86 3.74
N ASP A 90 -31.43 -5.70 3.81
CA ASP A 90 -32.81 -5.55 3.38
C ASP A 90 -32.84 -5.36 1.85
N PRO A 91 -33.52 -6.25 1.08
CA PRO A 91 -33.64 -6.12 -0.36
C PRO A 91 -34.24 -4.78 -0.80
N LEU A 92 -35.25 -4.27 -0.09
CA LEU A 92 -35.91 -3.01 -0.41
C LEU A 92 -34.97 -1.83 -0.16
N TYR A 93 -34.20 -1.88 0.93
CA TYR A 93 -33.17 -0.88 1.23
C TYR A 93 -32.04 -0.89 0.18
N CYS A 94 -31.64 -2.08 -0.29
CA CYS A 94 -30.64 -2.21 -1.36
C CYS A 94 -31.17 -1.72 -2.71
N GLU A 95 -32.46 -1.91 -3.00
CA GLU A 95 -33.13 -1.39 -4.19
C GLU A 95 -33.26 0.15 -4.14
N GLU A 96 -33.60 0.70 -2.98
CA GLU A 96 -33.66 2.15 -2.73
C GLU A 96 -32.29 2.82 -2.89
N LEU A 97 -31.22 2.19 -2.37
CA LEU A 97 -29.83 2.62 -2.57
C LEU A 97 -29.25 2.30 -3.95
N LYS A 98 -30.01 1.61 -4.82
CA LYS A 98 -29.54 1.09 -6.13
C LYS A 98 -28.27 0.22 -6.03
N SER A 99 -28.09 -0.48 -4.90
CA SER A 99 -26.98 -1.41 -4.63
C SER A 99 -27.27 -2.79 -5.25
N TRP A 100 -27.27 -2.85 -6.59
CA TRP A 100 -27.70 -4.02 -7.36
C TRP A 100 -26.87 -5.29 -7.10
N TYR A 101 -25.58 -5.15 -6.75
CA TYR A 101 -24.72 -6.28 -6.40
C TYR A 101 -25.17 -6.95 -5.10
N ALA A 102 -25.36 -6.17 -4.03
CA ALA A 102 -25.86 -6.68 -2.75
C ALA A 102 -27.25 -7.29 -2.90
N LEU A 103 -28.16 -6.60 -3.60
CA LEU A 103 -29.50 -7.10 -3.92
C LEU A 103 -29.45 -8.47 -4.61
N SER A 104 -28.58 -8.64 -5.61
CA SER A 104 -28.45 -9.92 -6.34
C SER A 104 -27.94 -11.08 -5.48
N LYS A 105 -27.04 -10.82 -4.51
CA LYS A 105 -26.51 -11.84 -3.60
C LYS A 105 -27.54 -12.25 -2.55
N ILE A 106 -28.31 -11.29 -2.04
CA ILE A 106 -29.41 -11.53 -1.10
C ILE A 106 -30.51 -12.37 -1.74
N LEU A 107 -30.93 -12.02 -2.97
CA LEU A 107 -31.93 -12.79 -3.72
C LEU A 107 -31.45 -14.23 -4.02
N ALA A 108 -30.15 -14.43 -4.25
CA ALA A 108 -29.56 -15.74 -4.49
C ALA A 108 -29.58 -16.65 -3.26
N GLU A 109 -29.22 -16.13 -2.09
CA GLU A 109 -29.29 -16.87 -0.84
C GLU A 109 -30.75 -17.16 -0.44
N LYS A 110 -31.67 -16.19 -0.63
CA LYS A 110 -33.09 -16.39 -0.35
C LYS A 110 -33.70 -17.53 -1.18
N ALA A 111 -33.41 -17.54 -2.49
CA ALA A 111 -33.87 -18.62 -3.37
C ALA A 111 -33.27 -19.99 -2.99
N ALA A 112 -32.05 -20.01 -2.44
CA ALA A 112 -31.42 -21.23 -1.95
C ALA A 112 -32.18 -21.85 -0.76
N TRP A 113 -32.53 -21.01 0.21
CA TRP A 113 -33.31 -21.40 1.38
C TRP A 113 -34.72 -21.87 1.02
N GLU A 114 -35.41 -21.15 0.12
CA GLU A 114 -36.74 -21.55 -0.36
C GLU A 114 -36.69 -22.91 -1.08
N PHE A 115 -35.73 -23.10 -1.98
CA PHE A 115 -35.57 -24.36 -2.71
C PHE A 115 -35.19 -25.53 -1.79
N ALA A 116 -34.30 -25.32 -0.81
CA ALA A 116 -33.91 -26.34 0.16
C ALA A 116 -35.11 -26.79 1.01
N LYS A 117 -35.93 -25.83 1.47
CA LYS A 117 -37.17 -26.10 2.22
C LYS A 117 -38.18 -26.91 1.39
N GLU A 118 -38.42 -26.53 0.14
CA GLU A 118 -39.33 -27.25 -0.77
C GLU A 118 -38.90 -28.69 -1.04
N ASN A 119 -37.58 -28.95 -1.07
CA ASN A 119 -37.02 -30.27 -1.38
C ASN A 119 -36.54 -31.06 -0.15
N LYS A 120 -36.87 -30.60 1.07
CA LYS A 120 -36.47 -31.23 2.35
C LYS A 120 -34.95 -31.44 2.50
N ILE A 121 -34.16 -30.50 1.98
CA ILE A 121 -32.71 -30.43 2.21
C ILE A 121 -32.47 -29.56 3.44
N ASP A 122 -31.66 -30.06 4.37
CA ASP A 122 -31.18 -29.29 5.50
C ASP A 122 -30.03 -28.36 5.05
N LEU A 123 -30.26 -27.04 5.08
CA LEU A 123 -29.31 -26.05 4.56
C LEU A 123 -28.67 -25.29 5.72
N VAL A 124 -27.34 -25.19 5.71
CA VAL A 124 -26.57 -24.32 6.61
C VAL A 124 -25.87 -23.28 5.77
N THR A 125 -25.89 -22.01 6.15
CA THR A 125 -25.22 -20.94 5.39
C THR A 125 -24.08 -20.35 6.22
N LEU A 126 -22.88 -20.24 5.64
CA LEU A 126 -21.69 -19.67 6.29
C LEU A 126 -21.24 -18.41 5.53
N LEU A 127 -21.16 -17.27 6.19
CA LEU A 127 -20.81 -15.98 5.58
C LEU A 127 -19.45 -15.52 6.12
N PRO A 128 -18.37 -15.58 5.33
CA PRO A 128 -17.11 -15.00 5.74
C PRO A 128 -17.03 -13.51 5.39
N THR A 129 -16.47 -12.72 6.30
CA THR A 129 -16.38 -11.26 6.21
C THR A 129 -15.34 -10.79 5.18
N PHE A 130 -14.07 -11.13 5.37
CA PHE A 130 -13.00 -11.05 4.36
C PHE A 130 -12.07 -12.24 4.55
N VAL A 131 -11.76 -13.02 3.52
CA VAL A 131 -10.95 -14.25 3.70
C VAL A 131 -9.54 -14.08 3.16
N ILE A 132 -8.51 -14.52 3.90
CA ILE A 132 -7.10 -14.52 3.50
C ILE A 132 -6.62 -15.96 3.31
N GLY A 133 -5.86 -16.24 2.26
CA GLY A 133 -5.37 -17.59 1.93
C GLY A 133 -4.16 -18.05 2.78
N PRO A 134 -3.79 -19.35 2.76
CA PRO A 134 -2.73 -19.92 3.59
C PRO A 134 -1.33 -19.78 2.96
N ALA A 135 -1.19 -19.00 1.89
CA ALA A 135 0.06 -18.78 1.17
C ALA A 135 0.84 -17.54 1.65
N LEU A 136 0.45 -16.97 2.80
CA LEU A 136 1.11 -15.82 3.40
C LEU A 136 1.55 -16.16 4.83
N SER A 137 2.84 -16.40 4.98
CA SER A 137 3.64 -16.15 6.18
C SER A 137 5.03 -15.74 5.67
N PRO A 138 5.75 -14.75 6.24
CA PRO A 138 5.50 -13.90 7.42
C PRO A 138 5.48 -12.38 7.10
N THR A 139 5.43 -11.96 5.84
CA THR A 139 5.53 -10.55 5.44
C THR A 139 4.16 -9.93 5.17
N LEU A 140 3.59 -9.24 6.16
CA LEU A 140 2.54 -8.24 5.95
C LEU A 140 2.95 -6.94 6.66
N SER A 141 4.04 -6.35 6.19
CA SER A 141 4.29 -4.91 6.33
C SER A 141 3.99 -4.23 4.98
N GLN A 142 2.82 -3.59 4.88
CA GLN A 142 2.66 -2.19 4.45
C GLN A 142 1.20 -1.86 4.07
N THR A 143 0.66 -0.94 4.88
CA THR A 143 -0.25 0.17 4.57
C THR A 143 -1.47 -0.04 3.66
N PHE A 144 -2.65 -0.09 4.28
CA PHE A 144 -3.87 0.53 3.76
C PHE A 144 -4.40 1.55 4.78
N PRO A 145 -4.61 2.83 4.41
CA PRO A 145 -5.10 3.83 5.34
C PRO A 145 -6.62 3.67 5.56
N ASN A 146 -7.02 3.59 6.83
CA ASN A 146 -8.34 4.00 7.35
C ASN A 146 -9.62 3.30 6.85
N ARG A 147 -9.77 1.97 6.98
CA ARG A 147 -11.09 1.31 7.20
C ARG A 147 -10.99 0.03 8.02
N VAL A 148 -11.88 -0.12 9.02
CA VAL A 148 -12.02 -1.32 9.86
C VAL A 148 -12.69 -2.44 9.06
N TYR A 149 -11.94 -3.49 8.71
CA TYR A 149 -12.50 -4.78 8.25
C TYR A 149 -11.68 -5.92 8.86
N SER A 150 -12.36 -6.97 9.31
CA SER A 150 -11.77 -8.11 10.01
C SER A 150 -11.61 -9.31 9.07
N TYR A 151 -10.43 -9.96 9.06
CA TYR A 151 -10.02 -10.93 8.03
C TYR A 151 -9.89 -12.39 8.55
N VAL A 152 -10.68 -13.33 8.03
CA VAL A 152 -10.70 -14.75 8.39
C VAL A 152 -9.68 -15.55 7.56
N ASP A 153 -8.94 -16.50 8.13
CA ASP A 153 -8.12 -17.42 7.32
C ASP A 153 -9.03 -18.40 6.53
N VAL A 154 -8.69 -18.70 5.28
CA VAL A 154 -9.43 -19.67 4.46
C VAL A 154 -9.49 -21.06 5.09
N ARG A 155 -8.49 -21.44 5.89
CA ARG A 155 -8.47 -22.68 6.65
C ARG A 155 -9.59 -22.71 7.68
N ASP A 156 -9.84 -21.58 8.35
CA ASP A 156 -10.92 -21.47 9.33
C ASP A 156 -12.29 -21.51 8.66
N VAL A 157 -12.42 -20.93 7.47
CA VAL A 157 -13.64 -21.06 6.66
C VAL A 157 -13.87 -22.52 6.27
N ALA A 158 -12.83 -23.27 5.88
CA ALA A 158 -12.94 -24.69 5.53
C ALA A 158 -13.29 -25.57 6.75
N LEU A 159 -12.67 -25.31 7.90
CA LEU A 159 -12.97 -25.99 9.16
C LEU A 159 -14.41 -25.74 9.62
N ALA A 160 -14.90 -24.51 9.47
CA ALA A 160 -16.29 -24.17 9.75
C ALA A 160 -17.27 -24.91 8.82
N HIS A 161 -16.94 -25.11 7.54
CA HIS A 161 -17.76 -25.90 6.63
C HIS A 161 -17.83 -27.38 7.04
N LEU A 162 -16.72 -27.96 7.48
CA LEU A 162 -16.67 -29.34 7.99
C LEU A 162 -17.50 -29.47 9.26
N GLN A 163 -17.33 -28.57 10.23
CA GLN A 163 -18.10 -28.57 11.48
C GLN A 163 -19.59 -28.37 11.23
N ALA A 164 -19.99 -27.41 10.38
CA ALA A 164 -21.39 -27.19 10.02
C ALA A 164 -22.02 -28.41 9.32
N PHE A 165 -21.23 -29.20 8.60
CA PHE A 165 -21.71 -30.41 7.95
C PHE A 165 -21.84 -31.58 8.95
N GLU A 166 -20.82 -31.81 9.78
CA GLU A 166 -20.71 -32.94 10.72
C GLU A 166 -21.62 -32.81 11.94
N VAL A 167 -21.91 -31.59 12.40
CA VAL A 167 -22.76 -31.35 13.56
C VAL A 167 -24.23 -31.45 13.17
N ALA A 168 -24.88 -32.58 13.48
CA ALA A 168 -26.28 -32.88 13.14
C ALA A 168 -27.30 -31.82 13.61
N SER A 169 -26.97 -30.95 14.56
CA SER A 169 -27.82 -29.86 15.04
C SER A 169 -27.54 -28.49 14.40
N ALA A 170 -26.46 -28.34 13.63
CA ALA A 170 -26.13 -27.07 12.97
C ALA A 170 -27.16 -26.76 11.88
N ASN A 171 -27.90 -25.66 12.05
CA ASN A 171 -28.90 -25.15 11.11
C ASN A 171 -28.87 -23.60 11.09
N GLY A 172 -29.36 -22.97 10.03
CA GLY A 172 -29.42 -21.49 9.96
C GLY A 172 -28.20 -20.83 9.30
N ARG A 173 -28.03 -19.53 9.54
CA ARG A 173 -26.97 -18.69 8.93
C ARG A 173 -25.94 -18.26 9.98
N TYR A 174 -24.65 -18.38 9.66
CA TYR A 174 -23.54 -18.05 10.55
C TYR A 174 -22.55 -17.11 9.88
N CYS A 175 -21.97 -16.17 10.63
CA CYS A 175 -20.96 -15.22 10.15
C CYS A 175 -19.57 -15.58 10.71
N LEU A 176 -18.55 -15.59 9.84
CA LEU A 176 -17.15 -15.87 10.17
C LEU A 176 -16.34 -14.56 10.07
N VAL A 177 -15.67 -14.16 11.15
CA VAL A 177 -14.92 -12.89 11.25
C VAL A 177 -13.47 -13.11 11.68
N GLY A 178 -12.52 -12.35 11.16
CA GLY A 178 -11.11 -12.40 11.58
C GLY A 178 -10.88 -11.58 12.83
N HIS A 179 -10.81 -12.21 13.99
CA HIS A 179 -11.24 -11.56 15.23
C HIS A 179 -10.14 -10.78 15.97
N THR A 180 -10.55 -9.81 16.81
CA THR A 180 -9.73 -9.29 17.91
C THR A 180 -9.24 -10.46 18.76
N LEU A 181 -8.07 -10.99 18.43
CA LEU A 181 -7.37 -12.08 19.10
C LEU A 181 -5.89 -11.69 19.10
N HIS A 182 -5.44 -11.27 20.29
CA HIS A 182 -4.10 -10.78 20.60
C HIS A 182 -2.98 -11.72 20.13
N ILE A 183 -1.93 -11.12 19.54
CA ILE A 183 -0.65 -11.75 19.12
C ILE A 183 0.08 -12.51 20.25
N SER A 184 -0.29 -12.33 21.53
CA SER A 184 0.28 -13.06 22.67
C SER A 184 -0.20 -14.52 22.80
N LYS A 185 -1.35 -14.90 22.20
CA LYS A 185 -1.85 -16.29 22.21
C LYS A 185 -1.32 -17.16 21.06
N VAL A 186 -0.85 -16.56 19.96
CA VAL A 186 -0.30 -17.31 18.82
C VAL A 186 1.16 -17.71 19.02
N VAL A 187 1.96 -16.89 19.71
CA VAL A 187 3.34 -17.27 20.10
C VAL A 187 3.34 -18.49 21.03
N TRP A 188 2.34 -18.62 21.89
CA TRP A 188 2.19 -19.76 22.80
C TRP A 188 1.72 -21.05 22.13
N THR A 189 0.86 -20.99 21.11
CA THR A 189 0.42 -22.21 20.39
C THR A 189 1.47 -22.72 19.40
N LEU A 190 2.37 -21.85 18.91
CA LEU A 190 3.45 -22.23 17.99
C LEU A 190 4.70 -22.79 18.71
N GLU A 191 4.92 -22.46 19.98
CA GLU A 191 5.91 -23.16 20.82
C GLU A 191 5.48 -24.61 21.11
N ASP A 192 4.17 -24.86 21.25
CA ASP A 192 3.62 -26.18 21.61
C ASP A 192 3.57 -27.18 20.44
N LEU A 193 3.70 -26.72 19.19
CA LEU A 193 3.74 -27.58 18.00
C LEU A 193 5.16 -27.92 17.51
N SER A 194 6.21 -27.38 18.12
CA SER A 194 7.61 -27.63 17.71
C SER A 194 8.40 -28.60 18.62
N LEU A 195 7.84 -29.02 19.77
CA LEU A 195 8.54 -29.83 20.78
C LEU A 195 8.17 -31.32 20.80
N ASN A 196 7.98 -31.94 19.63
CA ASN A 196 8.02 -33.41 19.52
C ASN A 196 8.69 -33.89 18.21
N SER A 197 9.97 -33.57 18.01
CA SER A 197 10.91 -34.54 17.42
C SER A 197 12.38 -34.26 17.77
N HIS A 198 12.87 -35.09 18.70
CA HIS A 198 14.26 -35.53 18.93
C HIS A 198 15.35 -34.59 19.47
N SER A 199 16.05 -35.18 20.44
CA SER A 199 17.17 -34.72 21.28
C SER A 199 18.47 -34.35 20.54
N MET A 200 19.21 -33.35 21.03
CA MET A 200 20.63 -33.45 21.46
C MET A 200 21.19 -32.10 22.00
N ASP A 201 21.87 -32.21 23.14
CA ASP A 201 22.82 -31.37 23.88
C ASP A 201 23.17 -29.89 23.53
N VAL A 202 22.95 -29.02 24.55
CA VAL A 202 23.88 -28.04 25.21
C VAL A 202 24.34 -26.78 24.41
N PRO A 203 24.64 -25.57 25.00
CA PRO A 203 24.72 -25.14 26.41
C PRO A 203 23.91 -23.88 26.81
N ALA A 204 23.68 -23.78 28.12
CA ALA A 204 23.26 -22.58 28.82
C ALA A 204 24.17 -21.34 28.57
N ARG A 205 23.56 -20.18 28.32
CA ARG A 205 24.14 -18.86 28.63
C ARG A 205 23.07 -17.87 29.09
N ASN A 206 23.03 -17.71 30.41
CA ASN A 206 22.66 -16.54 31.21
C ASN A 206 21.52 -15.62 30.74
N GLN A 207 20.41 -15.79 31.45
CA GLN A 207 19.55 -14.72 31.94
C GLN A 207 20.35 -13.49 32.39
N ASN A 208 19.91 -12.30 31.97
CA ASN A 208 19.79 -11.13 32.84
C ASN A 208 19.02 -10.02 32.10
N CYS A 209 17.71 -9.95 32.32
CA CYS A 209 16.93 -8.71 32.40
C CYS A 209 15.48 -9.03 32.81
N ASN A 210 15.29 -9.30 34.11
CA ASN A 210 14.05 -9.02 34.82
C ASN A 210 14.39 -8.72 36.29
N ASN A 211 15.08 -7.60 36.46
CA ASN A 211 15.03 -6.81 37.67
C ASN A 211 14.78 -5.38 37.18
N ILE A 212 13.55 -4.89 37.34
CA ILE A 212 13.17 -3.59 37.88
C ILE A 212 11.63 -3.58 37.84
N GLY A 213 11.00 -3.80 38.99
CA GLY A 213 9.54 -3.80 39.14
C GLY A 213 8.99 -4.81 40.15
N ALA A 214 9.79 -5.74 40.67
CA ALA A 214 9.41 -6.57 41.83
C ALA A 214 9.68 -5.80 43.14
N GLY A 215 9.05 -4.64 43.27
CA GLY A 215 9.31 -3.68 44.33
C GLY A 215 8.13 -3.40 45.23
N GLU A 216 7.15 -4.32 45.37
CA GLU A 216 6.19 -4.33 46.49
C GLU A 216 5.28 -5.58 46.58
N GLN A 217 5.36 -6.55 45.64
CA GLN A 217 4.68 -7.85 45.78
C GLN A 217 5.21 -8.73 46.95
N LYS A 218 6.34 -8.37 47.56
CA LYS A 218 6.97 -9.14 48.65
C LYS A 218 6.18 -9.16 49.96
N THR A 219 5.18 -8.30 50.16
CA THR A 219 4.48 -8.24 51.47
C THR A 219 3.38 -9.29 51.68
N LEU A 220 2.81 -9.89 50.64
CA LEU A 220 1.83 -10.99 50.81
C LEU A 220 2.43 -12.40 50.67
N HIS A 221 3.48 -12.56 49.86
CA HIS A 221 4.15 -13.85 49.66
C HIS A 221 4.98 -14.31 50.88
N ASN A 222 5.44 -13.38 51.73
CA ASN A 222 6.33 -13.70 52.85
C ASN A 222 5.69 -14.51 54.01
N HIS A 223 4.44 -14.97 53.88
CA HIS A 223 3.72 -15.70 54.94
C HIS A 223 3.05 -17.02 54.51
N ILE A 224 3.23 -17.47 53.26
CA ILE A 224 2.61 -18.70 52.76
C ILE A 224 3.72 -19.68 52.36
N HIS A 225 3.98 -20.68 53.21
CA HIS A 225 4.80 -21.82 52.84
C HIS A 225 3.97 -22.74 51.95
N ILE A 226 4.32 -22.80 50.67
CA ILE A 226 3.81 -23.80 49.72
C ILE A 226 4.91 -24.86 49.60
N GLY A 227 4.55 -26.12 49.82
CA GLY A 227 5.45 -27.19 50.29
C GLY A 227 6.81 -27.34 49.60
N GLY A 228 7.86 -27.45 50.43
CA GLY A 228 9.23 -27.84 50.07
C GLY A 228 10.25 -27.62 51.21
N ASP A 229 10.54 -28.68 51.96
CA ASP A 229 11.81 -28.99 52.66
C ASP A 229 12.24 -28.39 54.02
N ASP A 230 11.34 -27.90 54.88
CA ASP A 230 11.65 -27.83 56.33
C ASP A 230 10.47 -28.25 57.20
N GLN A 231 10.64 -29.37 57.91
CA GLN A 231 9.60 -30.03 58.70
C GLN A 231 9.25 -29.26 59.98
N LEU A 232 8.05 -28.69 60.01
CA LEU A 232 7.18 -28.77 61.18
C LEU A 232 6.13 -29.85 60.89
N ASN A 233 6.08 -30.91 61.71
CA ASN A 233 5.12 -32.02 61.63
C ASN A 233 3.70 -31.52 61.93
N VAL A 234 3.17 -30.70 61.04
CA VAL A 234 1.88 -30.03 61.18
C VAL A 234 0.94 -30.70 60.21
N THR A 235 -0.02 -31.45 60.76
CA THR A 235 -1.04 -32.18 60.02
C THR A 235 -2.30 -31.35 59.90
N CYS A 236 -2.84 -31.20 58.70
CA CYS A 236 -4.12 -30.53 58.53
C CYS A 236 -5.27 -31.32 59.18
N SER A 237 -6.34 -30.61 59.54
CA SER A 237 -7.50 -31.24 60.15
C SER A 237 -8.17 -32.23 59.18
N GLU A 238 -8.71 -33.33 59.70
CA GLU A 238 -9.47 -34.29 58.89
C GLU A 238 -10.67 -33.61 58.19
N TYR A 239 -11.23 -32.58 58.84
CA TYR A 239 -12.32 -31.78 58.31
C TYR A 239 -11.92 -30.97 57.05
N GLU A 240 -10.79 -30.28 57.07
CA GLU A 240 -10.27 -29.55 55.89
C GLU A 240 -9.80 -30.51 54.80
N ARG A 241 -9.17 -31.62 55.17
CA ARG A 241 -8.77 -32.68 54.23
C ARG A 241 -9.97 -33.22 53.45
N ASN A 242 -11.06 -33.53 54.14
CA ASN A 242 -12.29 -34.00 53.51
C ASN A 242 -12.96 -32.93 52.64
N ALA A 243 -12.86 -31.65 53.02
CA ALA A 243 -13.35 -30.54 52.21
C ALA A 243 -12.57 -30.41 50.89
N LEU A 244 -11.24 -30.55 50.93
CA LEU A 244 -10.38 -30.55 49.75
C LEU A 244 -10.62 -31.77 48.86
N LEU A 245 -10.83 -32.97 49.43
CA LEU A 245 -11.16 -34.15 48.63
C LEU A 245 -12.51 -34.01 47.91
N ASP A 246 -13.53 -33.48 48.60
CA ASP A 246 -14.81 -33.16 47.97
C ASP A 246 -14.63 -32.10 46.87
N PHE A 247 -13.82 -31.06 47.12
CA PHE A 247 -13.48 -30.07 46.10
C PHE A 247 -12.85 -30.71 44.85
N LYS A 248 -11.88 -31.62 45.03
CA LYS A 248 -11.25 -32.38 43.95
C LYS A 248 -12.24 -33.20 43.13
N THR A 249 -13.30 -33.74 43.72
CA THR A 249 -14.32 -34.49 42.95
C THR A 249 -15.11 -33.64 41.96
N GLY A 250 -15.10 -32.32 42.13
CA GLY A 250 -15.70 -31.39 41.17
C GLY A 250 -14.78 -31.09 40.00
N LEU A 251 -13.46 -31.26 40.13
CA LEU A 251 -12.50 -30.87 39.11
C LEU A 251 -12.28 -31.99 38.09
N GLU A 252 -12.25 -31.62 36.81
CA GLU A 252 -11.76 -32.49 35.74
C GLU A 252 -10.23 -32.36 35.66
N ASP A 253 -9.52 -33.45 35.95
CA ASP A 253 -8.04 -33.54 35.95
C ASP A 253 -7.58 -34.65 34.98
N PRO A 254 -7.64 -34.41 33.65
CA PRO A 254 -7.34 -35.42 32.64
C PRO A 254 -5.87 -35.88 32.66
N LEU A 255 -4.97 -35.07 33.21
CA LEU A 255 -3.53 -35.39 33.31
C LEU A 255 -3.13 -35.97 34.69
N ASN A 256 -4.10 -36.26 35.58
CA ASN A 256 -3.88 -36.80 36.93
C ASN A 256 -2.83 -36.03 37.75
N ARG A 257 -2.80 -34.70 37.63
CA ARG A 257 -1.84 -33.84 38.34
C ARG A 257 -2.15 -33.67 39.83
N LEU A 258 -3.39 -33.94 40.27
CA LEU A 258 -3.81 -33.94 41.67
C LEU A 258 -3.57 -35.30 42.36
N THR A 259 -2.66 -36.13 41.87
CA THR A 259 -2.34 -37.46 42.45
C THR A 259 -1.90 -37.41 43.92
N SER A 260 -1.30 -36.30 44.36
CA SER A 260 -0.96 -36.08 45.78
C SER A 260 -2.19 -36.00 46.70
N TRP A 261 -3.35 -35.63 46.17
CA TRP A 261 -4.62 -35.54 46.91
C TRP A 261 -5.29 -36.91 46.96
N ASN A 262 -4.84 -37.74 47.89
CA ASN A 262 -5.35 -39.09 48.04
C ASN A 262 -5.68 -39.43 49.51
N ASN A 263 -6.52 -40.45 49.70
CA ASN A 263 -6.92 -40.92 51.02
C ASN A 263 -5.79 -41.60 51.81
N GLY A 264 -4.67 -41.94 51.16
CA GLY A 264 -3.50 -42.56 51.80
C GLY A 264 -2.55 -41.57 52.47
N SER A 265 -2.61 -40.29 52.11
CA SER A 265 -1.84 -39.22 52.74
C SER A 265 -2.66 -38.53 53.83
N ASN A 266 -2.20 -38.64 55.08
CA ASN A 266 -2.86 -38.02 56.24
C ASN A 266 -2.63 -36.51 56.35
N ASN A 267 -1.78 -35.91 55.52
CA ASN A 267 -1.41 -34.50 55.63
C ASN A 267 -1.65 -33.72 54.32
N CYS A 268 -2.79 -33.04 54.24
CA CYS A 268 -3.11 -32.20 53.08
C CYS A 268 -2.24 -30.94 52.95
N CYS A 269 -1.48 -30.54 53.98
CA CYS A 269 -0.49 -29.48 53.85
C CYS A 269 0.71 -29.85 52.97
N GLN A 270 0.85 -31.13 52.62
CA GLN A 270 1.85 -31.63 51.66
C GLN A 270 1.27 -31.80 50.26
N TRP A 271 -0.02 -31.52 50.07
CA TRP A 271 -0.65 -31.67 48.78
C TRP A 271 -0.23 -30.55 47.84
N TYR A 272 -0.05 -30.92 46.57
CA TYR A 272 0.28 -29.97 45.53
C TYR A 272 -0.80 -28.88 45.47
N GLY A 273 -0.39 -27.61 45.45
CA GLY A 273 -1.29 -26.47 45.40
C GLY A 273 -1.93 -26.08 46.73
N ILE A 274 -1.60 -26.74 47.85
CA ILE A 274 -2.12 -26.40 49.20
C ILE A 274 -1.03 -25.73 50.03
N GLY A 275 -1.37 -24.59 50.63
CA GLY A 275 -0.53 -23.92 51.62
C GLY A 275 -1.21 -23.88 52.99
N CYS A 276 -0.47 -24.20 54.04
CA CYS A 276 -0.95 -24.19 55.42
C CYS A 276 -0.20 -23.18 56.30
N ASN A 277 -0.84 -22.74 57.38
CA ASN A 277 -0.16 -21.97 58.43
C ASN A 277 0.58 -22.89 59.42
N LYS A 278 1.29 -22.26 60.39
CA LYS A 278 2.04 -22.99 61.44
C LYS A 278 1.17 -23.89 62.35
N ALA A 279 -0.15 -23.69 62.36
CA ALA A 279 -1.11 -24.50 63.12
C ALA A 279 -1.74 -25.62 62.27
N GLY A 280 -1.47 -25.68 60.96
CA GLY A 280 -1.94 -26.73 60.05
C GLY A 280 -3.25 -26.42 59.35
N GLU A 281 -3.77 -25.21 59.52
CA GLU A 281 -4.98 -24.76 58.84
C GLU A 281 -4.65 -24.37 57.40
N VAL A 282 -5.53 -24.68 56.47
CA VAL A 282 -5.35 -24.38 55.05
C VAL A 282 -5.58 -22.89 54.81
N ILE A 283 -4.54 -22.20 54.34
CA ILE A 283 -4.55 -20.75 54.06
C ILE A 283 -4.44 -20.41 52.57
N ALA A 284 -4.01 -21.35 51.73
CA ALA A 284 -3.85 -21.13 50.30
C ALA A 284 -4.29 -22.34 49.48
N VAL A 285 -4.98 -22.06 48.38
CA VAL A 285 -5.29 -23.00 47.29
C VAL A 285 -4.84 -22.35 45.99
N ASP A 286 -3.90 -22.99 45.28
CA ASP A 286 -3.22 -22.43 44.12
C ASP A 286 -3.15 -23.44 42.97
N PHE A 287 -3.87 -23.12 41.88
CA PHE A 287 -3.95 -23.93 40.66
C PHE A 287 -3.54 -23.15 39.40
N ARG A 288 -2.76 -22.06 39.54
CA ARG A 288 -2.38 -21.19 38.41
C ARG A 288 -1.83 -21.96 37.19
N ASN A 289 -2.15 -21.47 35.98
CA ASN A 289 -1.64 -21.97 34.68
C ASN A 289 -1.95 -23.46 34.43
N ARG A 290 -3.23 -23.83 34.46
CA ARG A 290 -3.71 -25.21 34.30
C ARG A 290 -4.89 -25.29 33.31
N TRP A 291 -4.63 -25.00 32.04
CA TRP A 291 -5.64 -25.04 30.98
C TRP A 291 -6.24 -26.43 30.74
N ASP A 292 -5.54 -27.46 31.23
CA ASP A 292 -5.97 -28.85 31.21
C ASP A 292 -7.03 -29.17 32.28
N PHE A 293 -7.23 -28.30 33.28
CA PHE A 293 -8.25 -28.49 34.30
C PHE A 293 -9.59 -27.88 33.89
N GLY A 294 -10.68 -28.53 34.29
CA GLY A 294 -12.05 -28.08 34.08
C GLY A 294 -12.99 -28.52 35.20
N GLY A 295 -14.28 -28.65 34.91
CA GLY A 295 -15.29 -29.17 35.84
C GLY A 295 -16.04 -28.11 36.66
N GLU A 296 -16.50 -28.49 37.84
CA GLU A 296 -17.35 -27.69 38.74
C GLU A 296 -16.58 -27.24 40.00
N ILE A 297 -16.75 -25.97 40.38
CA ILE A 297 -16.22 -25.44 41.64
C ILE A 297 -17.20 -25.77 42.77
N ARG A 298 -16.88 -26.79 43.56
CA ARG A 298 -17.75 -27.25 44.65
C ARG A 298 -17.76 -26.30 45.87
N PRO A 299 -18.90 -26.13 46.56
CA PRO A 299 -19.03 -25.30 47.77
C PRO A 299 -18.23 -25.78 48.99
N SER A 300 -17.59 -26.95 48.92
CA SER A 300 -16.79 -27.51 50.03
C SER A 300 -15.67 -26.57 50.47
N LEU A 301 -15.17 -25.68 49.60
CA LEU A 301 -14.20 -24.64 49.93
C LEU A 301 -14.64 -23.73 51.09
N ILE A 302 -15.95 -23.53 51.32
CA ILE A 302 -16.48 -22.72 52.44
C ILE A 302 -16.06 -23.28 53.81
N LYS A 303 -15.72 -24.57 53.87
CA LYS A 303 -15.27 -25.26 55.07
C LYS A 303 -13.84 -24.85 55.48
N LEU A 304 -13.05 -24.29 54.55
CA LEU A 304 -11.68 -23.81 54.79
C LEU A 304 -11.72 -22.41 55.42
N LYS A 305 -12.00 -22.33 56.72
CA LYS A 305 -12.22 -21.05 57.42
C LYS A 305 -10.99 -20.14 57.46
N SER A 306 -9.79 -20.68 57.35
CA SER A 306 -8.54 -19.92 57.38
C SER A 306 -8.02 -19.49 55.99
N LEU A 307 -8.77 -19.78 54.91
CA LEU A 307 -8.36 -19.50 53.53
C LEU A 307 -8.16 -17.99 53.28
N ARG A 308 -6.98 -17.64 52.75
CA ARG A 308 -6.54 -16.26 52.45
C ARG A 308 -6.18 -16.06 50.98
N TYR A 309 -5.75 -17.12 50.30
CA TYR A 309 -5.26 -17.09 48.93
C TYR A 309 -6.00 -18.13 48.10
N LEU A 310 -6.68 -17.70 47.05
CA LEU A 310 -7.34 -18.56 46.09
C LEU A 310 -6.97 -18.14 44.67
N ASP A 311 -6.28 -19.03 43.95
CA ASP A 311 -5.89 -18.82 42.56
C ASP A 311 -6.42 -19.96 41.70
N LEU A 312 -7.42 -19.63 40.88
CA LEU A 312 -8.06 -20.51 39.91
C LEU A 312 -7.84 -20.00 38.48
N SER A 313 -6.79 -19.19 38.27
CA SER A 313 -6.50 -18.60 36.97
C SER A 313 -6.13 -19.67 35.94
N PHE A 314 -6.53 -19.42 34.69
CA PHE A 314 -6.23 -20.28 33.55
C PHE A 314 -6.73 -21.72 33.69
N ILE A 315 -7.86 -21.93 34.38
CA ILE A 315 -8.62 -23.20 34.38
C ILE A 315 -9.77 -23.09 33.39
N ALA A 316 -10.09 -24.12 32.61
CA ALA A 316 -11.13 -24.07 31.59
C ALA A 316 -12.52 -24.42 32.15
N PHE A 317 -13.15 -23.49 32.89
CA PHE A 317 -14.47 -23.72 33.48
C PHE A 317 -15.68 -23.56 32.52
N ASN A 318 -15.47 -23.57 31.20
CA ASN A 318 -16.53 -23.72 30.19
C ASN A 318 -17.78 -22.83 30.35
N ASN A 319 -17.60 -21.53 30.64
CA ASN A 319 -18.65 -20.51 30.77
C ASN A 319 -19.60 -20.70 31.97
N ILE A 320 -19.18 -21.37 33.05
CA ILE A 320 -19.96 -21.44 34.29
C ILE A 320 -20.00 -20.08 35.02
N PRO A 321 -21.07 -19.77 35.78
CA PRO A 321 -21.12 -18.59 36.62
C PRO A 321 -20.11 -18.66 37.78
N ILE A 322 -19.54 -17.51 38.13
CA ILE A 322 -18.69 -17.39 39.33
C ILE A 322 -19.53 -17.75 40.56
N PRO A 323 -19.11 -18.72 41.40
CA PRO A 323 -19.94 -19.16 42.51
C PRO A 323 -20.16 -18.07 43.55
N GLY A 324 -21.43 -17.76 43.84
CA GLY A 324 -21.78 -16.73 44.84
C GLY A 324 -21.30 -17.01 46.26
N PHE A 325 -20.96 -18.27 46.58
CA PHE A 325 -20.43 -18.64 47.88
C PHE A 325 -19.00 -18.12 48.15
N PHE A 326 -18.27 -17.66 47.13
CA PHE A 326 -16.96 -17.02 47.36
C PHE A 326 -17.08 -15.83 48.31
N GLY A 327 -18.22 -15.13 48.31
CA GLY A 327 -18.52 -14.06 49.27
C GLY A 327 -18.53 -14.48 50.75
N SER A 328 -18.62 -15.78 51.04
CA SER A 328 -18.61 -16.34 52.41
C SER A 328 -17.19 -16.63 52.92
N LEU A 329 -16.15 -16.40 52.12
CA LEU A 329 -14.75 -16.63 52.49
C LEU A 329 -14.15 -15.37 53.17
N GLU A 330 -14.64 -15.02 54.36
CA GLU A 330 -14.38 -13.74 55.04
C GLU A 330 -12.88 -13.40 55.27
N ASN A 331 -12.00 -14.40 55.26
CA ASN A 331 -10.54 -14.24 55.46
C ASN A 331 -9.76 -14.04 54.16
N LEU A 332 -10.41 -14.11 53.00
CA LEU A 332 -9.76 -14.04 51.69
C LEU A 332 -9.11 -12.67 51.47
N ARG A 333 -7.86 -12.69 51.01
CA ARG A 333 -7.04 -11.50 50.70
C ARG A 333 -6.63 -11.45 49.24
N TYR A 334 -6.52 -12.60 48.58
CA TYR A 334 -6.15 -12.73 47.18
C TYR A 334 -7.15 -13.66 46.49
N LEU A 335 -7.75 -13.18 45.41
CA LEU A 335 -8.63 -13.93 44.54
C LEU A 335 -8.22 -13.68 43.08
N ASN A 336 -7.78 -14.73 42.40
CA ASN A 336 -7.50 -14.69 40.96
C ASN A 336 -8.36 -15.71 40.21
N LEU A 337 -9.20 -15.21 39.30
CA LEU A 337 -10.10 -15.98 38.44
C LEU A 337 -9.83 -15.69 36.96
N SER A 338 -8.71 -15.05 36.61
CA SER A 338 -8.45 -14.61 35.24
C SER A 338 -8.31 -15.78 34.28
N ASN A 339 -8.78 -15.57 33.04
CA ASN A 339 -8.79 -16.58 31.98
C ASN A 339 -9.39 -17.94 32.44
N GLY A 340 -10.30 -17.90 33.41
CA GLY A 340 -10.98 -19.07 33.97
C GLY A 340 -12.13 -19.59 33.11
N GLY A 341 -12.46 -18.88 32.02
CA GLY A 341 -13.64 -19.17 31.21
C GLY A 341 -14.93 -19.01 32.01
N PHE A 342 -14.99 -18.10 32.98
CA PHE A 342 -16.22 -17.83 33.72
C PHE A 342 -17.19 -16.97 32.90
N GLY A 343 -18.47 -17.30 32.94
CA GLY A 343 -19.57 -16.55 32.30
C GLY A 343 -20.54 -15.94 33.31
N GLY A 344 -21.53 -15.19 32.82
CA GLY A 344 -22.60 -14.61 33.67
C GLY A 344 -22.17 -13.43 34.54
N SER A 345 -23.08 -12.95 35.39
CA SER A 345 -22.85 -11.76 36.22
C SER A 345 -22.01 -12.06 37.47
N PHE A 346 -21.23 -11.06 37.91
CA PHE A 346 -20.44 -11.18 39.13
C PHE A 346 -21.36 -11.19 40.37
N PRO A 347 -21.22 -12.15 41.31
CA PRO A 347 -22.16 -12.30 42.41
C PRO A 347 -22.05 -11.15 43.41
N VAL A 348 -23.16 -10.46 43.75
CA VAL A 348 -23.18 -9.33 44.72
C VAL A 348 -22.58 -9.69 46.07
N ASN A 349 -22.73 -10.94 46.51
CA ASN A 349 -22.22 -11.43 47.80
C ASN A 349 -20.69 -11.35 47.93
N THR A 350 -19.94 -11.27 46.82
CA THR A 350 -18.48 -11.08 46.84
C THR A 350 -18.05 -9.73 47.42
N GLY A 351 -18.93 -8.72 47.42
CA GLY A 351 -18.71 -7.45 48.13
C GLY A 351 -18.55 -7.59 49.65
N ASN A 352 -18.92 -8.75 50.23
CA ASN A 352 -18.70 -9.04 51.65
C ASN A 352 -17.22 -9.29 52.02
N LEU A 353 -16.32 -9.43 51.05
CA LEU A 353 -14.91 -9.76 51.26
C LEU A 353 -14.08 -8.54 51.71
N SER A 354 -14.39 -7.96 52.87
CA SER A 354 -13.78 -6.72 53.36
C SER A 354 -12.26 -6.73 53.57
N ARG A 355 -11.64 -7.93 53.62
CA ARG A 355 -10.20 -8.14 53.76
C ARG A 355 -9.47 -8.36 52.42
N LEU A 356 -10.21 -8.40 51.31
CA LEU A 356 -9.65 -8.63 49.98
C LEU A 356 -8.75 -7.47 49.57
N GLN A 357 -7.55 -7.80 49.07
CA GLN A 357 -6.52 -6.84 48.66
C GLN A 357 -6.20 -6.96 47.17
N TYR A 358 -6.36 -8.14 46.59
CA TYR A 358 -6.10 -8.44 45.18
C TYR A 358 -7.30 -9.16 44.58
N LEU A 359 -7.84 -8.62 43.49
CA LEU A 359 -8.90 -9.22 42.71
C LEU A 359 -8.57 -9.14 41.22
N ASP A 360 -8.49 -10.30 40.57
CA ASP A 360 -8.26 -10.41 39.13
C ASP A 360 -9.35 -11.25 38.46
N LEU A 361 -10.05 -10.62 37.52
CA LEU A 361 -11.17 -11.16 36.75
C LEU A 361 -10.92 -11.11 35.24
N ASP A 362 -9.68 -10.82 34.80
CA ASP A 362 -9.33 -10.62 33.40
C ASP A 362 -9.87 -11.72 32.47
N SER A 363 -10.42 -11.30 31.33
CA SER A 363 -10.76 -12.16 30.20
C SER A 363 -11.82 -13.25 30.52
N ASN A 364 -12.75 -12.95 31.43
CA ASN A 364 -13.97 -13.73 31.66
C ASN A 364 -15.16 -13.15 30.85
N THR A 365 -16.06 -14.02 30.36
CA THR A 365 -17.10 -13.72 29.36
C THR A 365 -18.42 -13.20 29.95
N GLY A 366 -18.38 -12.62 31.16
CA GLY A 366 -19.57 -12.10 31.83
C GLY A 366 -19.98 -10.70 31.38
N ASP A 367 -21.17 -10.53 30.80
CA ASP A 367 -21.83 -9.22 30.76
C ASP A 367 -22.14 -8.79 32.20
N VAL A 368 -21.61 -7.64 32.62
CA VAL A 368 -21.90 -7.09 33.94
C VAL A 368 -23.07 -6.13 33.82
N ASP A 369 -24.27 -6.63 34.14
CA ASP A 369 -25.49 -5.81 34.18
C ASP A 369 -25.45 -4.74 35.29
N ASN A 370 -24.63 -4.95 36.34
CA ASN A 370 -24.52 -4.03 37.47
C ASN A 370 -23.19 -4.18 38.24
N LEU A 371 -22.47 -3.08 38.46
CA LEU A 371 -21.28 -3.01 39.33
C LEU A 371 -21.64 -2.80 40.81
N GLU A 372 -22.89 -3.10 41.20
CA GLU A 372 -23.36 -3.03 42.58
C GLU A 372 -22.44 -3.77 43.56
N TRP A 373 -21.78 -4.85 43.15
CA TRP A 373 -20.80 -5.55 44.00
C TRP A 373 -19.56 -4.70 44.35
N ILE A 374 -19.16 -3.76 43.48
CA ILE A 374 -18.10 -2.76 43.78
C ILE A 374 -18.68 -1.62 44.64
N THR A 375 -19.93 -1.23 44.41
CA THR A 375 -20.50 0.00 44.98
C THR A 375 -21.31 -0.18 46.26
N SER A 376 -21.81 -1.40 46.54
CA SER A 376 -22.80 -1.66 47.59
C SER A 376 -22.19 -2.15 48.92
N LEU A 377 -21.03 -2.83 48.93
CA LEU A 377 -20.45 -3.41 50.15
C LEU A 377 -18.91 -3.51 50.15
N GLY A 378 -18.27 -3.03 51.24
CA GLY A 378 -17.17 -3.70 51.95
C GLY A 378 -15.71 -3.69 51.46
N LEU A 379 -15.38 -3.54 50.17
CA LEU A 379 -14.01 -3.77 49.62
C LEU A 379 -12.96 -2.67 49.92
N VAL A 380 -13.00 -2.08 51.11
CA VAL A 380 -12.15 -0.94 51.52
C VAL A 380 -10.64 -1.27 51.58
N SER A 381 -10.28 -2.56 51.63
CA SER A 381 -8.90 -3.04 51.68
C SER A 381 -8.29 -3.30 50.29
N LEU A 382 -9.08 -3.17 49.22
CA LEU A 382 -8.65 -3.55 47.87
C LEU A 382 -7.57 -2.60 47.34
N LYS A 383 -6.46 -3.18 46.87
CA LYS A 383 -5.31 -2.48 46.33
C LYS A 383 -5.15 -2.69 44.83
N HIS A 384 -5.41 -3.91 44.37
CA HIS A 384 -5.27 -4.30 42.96
C HIS A 384 -6.62 -4.79 42.42
N LEU A 385 -7.09 -4.17 41.35
CA LEU A 385 -8.29 -4.56 40.63
C LEU A 385 -7.99 -4.70 39.14
N VAL A 386 -8.10 -5.93 38.63
CA VAL A 386 -7.95 -6.26 37.21
C VAL A 386 -9.28 -6.78 36.66
N ILE A 387 -9.86 -6.05 35.72
CA ILE A 387 -11.17 -6.36 35.11
C ILE A 387 -11.15 -6.15 33.59
N ASN A 388 -9.98 -6.37 32.98
CA ASN A 388 -9.77 -6.27 31.53
C ASN A 388 -10.73 -7.18 30.75
N GLY A 389 -11.17 -6.71 29.58
CA GLY A 389 -12.05 -7.45 28.67
C GLY A 389 -13.51 -7.60 29.13
N ILE A 390 -13.86 -7.13 30.34
CA ILE A 390 -15.25 -7.16 30.83
C ILE A 390 -16.07 -6.09 30.10
N ASN A 391 -17.25 -6.45 29.57
CA ASN A 391 -18.12 -5.51 28.87
C ASN A 391 -18.78 -4.53 29.87
N LEU A 392 -18.29 -3.29 29.90
CA LEU A 392 -18.80 -2.20 30.73
C LEU A 392 -19.51 -1.11 29.91
N SER A 393 -19.90 -1.42 28.67
CA SER A 393 -20.46 -0.44 27.72
C SER A 393 -21.80 0.19 28.15
N MET A 394 -22.54 -0.47 29.04
CA MET A 394 -23.81 0.03 29.59
C MET A 394 -23.64 0.85 30.87
N MET A 395 -22.44 0.90 31.45
CA MET A 395 -22.17 1.66 32.66
C MET A 395 -22.04 3.16 32.33
N GLY A 396 -22.76 4.00 33.09
CA GLY A 396 -22.80 5.46 32.88
C GLY A 396 -21.50 6.19 33.23
N LEU A 397 -21.45 7.48 32.87
CA LEU A 397 -20.29 8.39 32.91
C LEU A 397 -19.59 8.54 34.28
N ASP A 398 -20.23 8.15 35.38
CA ASP A 398 -19.71 8.32 36.74
C ASP A 398 -18.97 7.10 37.30
N LEU A 399 -18.88 5.98 36.54
CA LEU A 399 -18.29 4.74 37.04
C LEU A 399 -16.88 4.94 37.62
N PHE A 400 -16.02 5.63 36.88
CA PHE A 400 -14.64 5.83 37.28
C PHE A 400 -14.52 6.64 38.57
N GLY A 401 -15.35 7.68 38.71
CA GLY A 401 -15.45 8.47 39.95
C GLY A 401 -15.98 7.64 41.12
N ILE A 402 -16.90 6.71 40.88
CA ILE A 402 -17.43 5.82 41.91
C ILE A 402 -16.35 4.86 42.41
N ILE A 403 -15.62 4.20 41.51
CA ILE A 403 -14.54 3.25 41.86
C ILE A 403 -13.48 3.96 42.71
N LEU A 404 -12.98 5.11 42.24
CA LEU A 404 -11.92 5.84 42.94
C LEU A 404 -12.35 6.40 44.30
N ASN A 405 -13.64 6.70 44.49
CA ASN A 405 -14.15 7.19 45.78
C ASN A 405 -14.47 6.07 46.77
N LYS A 406 -14.92 4.91 46.28
CA LYS A 406 -15.37 3.79 47.13
C LYS A 406 -14.24 2.84 47.49
N LEU A 407 -13.14 2.84 46.73
CA LEU A 407 -11.95 2.02 46.96
C LEU A 407 -10.74 2.90 47.35
N PRO A 408 -10.69 3.43 48.58
CA PRO A 408 -9.68 4.41 48.98
C PRO A 408 -8.25 3.84 49.07
N SER A 409 -8.10 2.51 49.15
CA SER A 409 -6.81 1.83 49.23
C SER A 409 -6.25 1.42 47.86
N LEU A 410 -6.95 1.74 46.76
CA LEU A 410 -6.61 1.26 45.42
C LEU A 410 -5.28 1.87 44.95
N THR A 411 -4.38 1.00 44.49
CA THR A 411 -3.06 1.36 43.94
C THR A 411 -2.96 1.00 42.46
N GLU A 412 -3.67 -0.02 41.99
CA GLU A 412 -3.63 -0.47 40.60
C GLU A 412 -5.04 -0.75 40.07
N LEU A 413 -5.36 -0.17 38.92
CA LEU A 413 -6.64 -0.34 38.23
C LEU A 413 -6.40 -0.64 36.75
N HIS A 414 -6.89 -1.79 36.30
CA HIS A 414 -6.81 -2.25 34.92
C HIS A 414 -8.21 -2.51 34.35
N MET A 415 -8.58 -1.73 33.34
CA MET A 415 -9.87 -1.77 32.64
C MET A 415 -9.69 -1.67 31.13
N SER A 416 -8.67 -2.36 30.60
CA SER A 416 -8.38 -2.43 29.17
C SER A 416 -9.46 -3.25 28.43
N SER A 417 -9.77 -2.89 27.18
CA SER A 417 -10.74 -3.61 26.33
C SER A 417 -12.16 -3.73 26.93
N CYS A 418 -12.54 -2.82 27.83
CA CYS A 418 -13.83 -2.87 28.54
C CYS A 418 -15.02 -2.27 27.76
N ARG A 419 -14.81 -1.81 26.52
CA ARG A 419 -15.81 -1.13 25.69
C ARG A 419 -16.39 0.15 26.33
N LEU A 420 -15.61 0.80 27.19
CA LEU A 420 -16.00 2.05 27.86
C LEU A 420 -16.21 3.16 26.83
N LYS A 421 -17.21 4.01 27.06
CA LYS A 421 -17.58 5.12 26.19
C LYS A 421 -17.92 6.38 26.98
N GLY A 422 -17.73 7.53 26.33
CA GLY A 422 -18.14 8.83 26.86
C GLY A 422 -17.01 9.59 27.57
N PRO A 423 -17.26 10.87 27.90
CA PRO A 423 -16.26 11.72 28.53
C PRO A 423 -15.90 11.28 29.95
N PHE A 424 -14.64 11.52 30.33
CA PHE A 424 -14.18 11.38 31.71
C PHE A 424 -15.00 12.28 32.66
N PRO A 425 -15.23 11.84 33.92
CA PRO A 425 -15.99 12.61 34.90
C PRO A 425 -15.30 13.94 35.25
N SER A 426 -16.12 14.95 35.57
CA SER A 426 -15.67 16.30 35.93
C SER A 426 -15.22 16.40 37.40
N VAL A 427 -14.38 17.40 37.67
CA VAL A 427 -13.47 17.58 38.83
C VAL A 427 -14.10 17.48 40.23
N SER A 428 -15.42 17.52 40.39
CA SER A 428 -16.07 17.53 41.71
C SER A 428 -15.97 16.22 42.51
N PHE A 429 -15.52 15.12 41.88
CA PHE A 429 -15.64 13.79 42.48
C PHE A 429 -14.33 13.08 42.82
N VAL A 430 -13.15 13.46 42.33
CA VAL A 430 -11.92 12.72 42.66
C VAL A 430 -11.16 13.48 43.74
N ASN A 431 -11.18 12.98 44.97
CA ASN A 431 -10.33 13.52 46.03
C ASN A 431 -8.86 13.43 45.61
N SER A 432 -8.10 14.49 45.85
CA SER A 432 -6.66 14.63 45.53
C SER A 432 -5.74 13.69 46.34
N THR A 433 -6.27 12.59 46.87
CA THR A 433 -5.66 11.68 47.85
C THR A 433 -5.65 10.23 47.41
N THR A 434 -5.86 9.94 46.11
CA THR A 434 -5.80 8.57 45.60
C THR A 434 -4.36 8.05 45.64
N SER A 435 -4.16 6.83 46.17
CA SER A 435 -2.87 6.12 46.19
C SER A 435 -2.54 5.45 44.85
N LEU A 436 -3.21 5.87 43.77
CA LEU A 436 -3.18 5.19 42.48
C LEU A 436 -1.79 5.33 41.85
N ALA A 437 -1.15 4.19 41.61
CA ALA A 437 0.16 4.07 40.98
C ALA A 437 0.05 3.58 39.53
N VAL A 438 -0.89 2.67 39.22
CA VAL A 438 -1.08 2.14 37.87
C VAL A 438 -2.52 2.39 37.43
N LEU A 439 -2.67 2.99 36.25
CA LEU A 439 -3.95 3.14 35.57
C LEU A 439 -3.83 2.69 34.11
N ASP A 440 -4.56 1.64 33.78
CA ASP A 440 -4.67 1.12 32.42
C ASP A 440 -6.13 1.16 31.95
N LEU A 441 -6.38 2.02 30.96
CA LEU A 441 -7.66 2.21 30.29
C LEU A 441 -7.53 2.01 28.78
N SER A 442 -6.51 1.29 28.34
CA SER A 442 -6.24 1.06 26.92
C SER A 442 -7.38 0.34 26.19
N ASP A 443 -7.40 0.42 24.86
CA ASP A 443 -8.37 -0.29 24.00
C ASP A 443 -9.84 -0.04 24.41
N ASN A 444 -10.18 1.23 24.62
CA ASN A 444 -11.55 1.69 24.93
C ASN A 444 -11.98 2.76 23.91
N ASN A 445 -13.22 3.22 23.94
CA ASN A 445 -13.71 4.20 22.96
C ASN A 445 -14.35 5.43 23.63
N PHE A 446 -13.52 6.17 24.37
CA PHE A 446 -13.96 7.33 25.15
C PHE A 446 -14.50 8.46 24.28
N ASN A 447 -13.96 8.62 23.05
CA ASN A 447 -14.28 9.74 22.15
C ASN A 447 -14.30 11.10 22.88
N SER A 448 -13.28 11.36 23.70
CA SER A 448 -13.22 12.52 24.59
C SER A 448 -11.80 13.06 24.78
N LYS A 449 -11.69 14.21 25.46
CA LYS A 449 -10.39 14.79 25.82
C LYS A 449 -9.85 14.15 27.09
N ILE A 450 -8.53 14.04 27.18
CA ILE A 450 -7.84 13.64 28.42
C ILE A 450 -8.11 14.72 29.50
N PRO A 451 -8.63 14.34 30.68
CA PRO A 451 -8.92 15.29 31.73
C PRO A 451 -7.65 15.75 32.45
N ASN A 452 -7.56 17.05 32.76
CA ASN A 452 -6.38 17.63 33.42
C ASN A 452 -6.12 17.09 34.83
N TRP A 453 -7.14 16.58 35.54
CA TRP A 453 -6.97 16.09 36.91
C TRP A 453 -6.10 14.82 36.98
N LEU A 454 -5.99 14.03 35.90
CA LEU A 454 -5.07 12.89 35.85
C LEU A 454 -3.62 13.33 36.06
N ALA A 455 -3.28 14.54 35.59
CA ALA A 455 -1.95 15.11 35.77
C ALA A 455 -1.67 15.58 37.22
N ASN A 456 -2.67 15.55 38.11
CA ASN A 456 -2.51 15.90 39.52
C ASN A 456 -2.26 14.67 40.41
N ILE A 457 -2.32 13.45 39.88
CA ILE A 457 -2.10 12.21 40.65
C ILE A 457 -0.59 11.93 40.74
N SER A 458 0.09 12.57 41.70
CA SER A 458 1.55 12.47 41.85
C SER A 458 2.06 11.07 42.20
N SER A 459 1.20 10.16 42.64
CA SER A 459 1.53 8.75 42.90
C SER A 459 1.66 7.90 41.64
N LEU A 460 1.19 8.38 40.48
CA LEU A 460 1.22 7.60 39.23
C LEU A 460 2.65 7.21 38.83
N VAL A 461 2.78 5.92 38.54
CA VAL A 461 3.96 5.22 38.03
C VAL A 461 3.73 4.76 36.60
N SER A 462 2.52 4.29 36.27
CA SER A 462 2.15 3.85 34.92
C SER A 462 0.79 4.42 34.52
N LEU A 463 0.72 4.95 33.30
CA LEU A 463 -0.51 5.42 32.68
C LEU A 463 -0.60 4.90 31.24
N ASP A 464 -1.64 4.13 30.96
CA ASP A 464 -1.97 3.65 29.62
C ASP A 464 -3.38 4.09 29.22
N LEU A 465 -3.45 4.92 28.18
CA LEU A 465 -4.68 5.36 27.52
C LEU A 465 -4.61 5.12 26.00
N SER A 466 -3.79 4.17 25.55
CA SER A 466 -3.64 3.81 24.14
C SER A 466 -4.94 3.25 23.54
N TYR A 467 -5.12 3.36 22.22
CA TYR A 467 -6.33 2.90 21.52
C TYR A 467 -7.65 3.38 22.17
N GLY A 468 -7.66 4.59 22.74
CA GLY A 468 -8.77 5.12 23.54
C GLY A 468 -9.82 5.93 22.77
N GLY A 469 -9.58 6.21 21.48
CA GLY A 469 -10.35 7.16 20.68
C GLY A 469 -10.28 8.60 21.23
N LEU A 470 -9.22 8.95 21.95
CA LEU A 470 -9.05 10.24 22.61
C LEU A 470 -8.64 11.33 21.62
N HIS A 471 -9.06 12.56 21.89
CA HIS A 471 -8.74 13.70 21.04
C HIS A 471 -8.38 14.96 21.83
N GLY A 472 -7.83 15.97 21.16
CA GLY A 472 -7.50 17.25 21.78
C GLY A 472 -6.07 17.30 22.31
N ARG A 473 -5.81 18.10 23.34
CA ARG A 473 -4.45 18.39 23.80
C ARG A 473 -4.02 17.43 24.91
N ILE A 474 -2.81 16.86 24.81
CA ILE A 474 -2.21 16.10 25.91
C ILE A 474 -1.88 17.05 27.07
N PRO A 475 -2.35 16.78 28.31
CA PRO A 475 -2.03 17.61 29.47
C PRO A 475 -0.52 17.70 29.72
N LEU A 476 0.02 18.91 29.70
CA LEU A 476 1.45 19.14 29.95
C LEU A 476 1.88 18.68 31.35
N GLY A 477 0.96 18.64 32.32
CA GLY A 477 1.26 18.21 33.68
C GLY A 477 1.71 16.74 33.78
N PHE A 478 1.42 15.89 32.79
CA PHE A 478 2.00 14.54 32.72
C PHE A 478 3.54 14.60 32.70
N ALA A 479 4.11 15.62 32.06
CA ALA A 479 5.54 15.85 31.98
C ALA A 479 6.20 16.25 33.32
N GLU A 480 5.40 16.53 34.36
CA GLU A 480 5.86 16.97 35.68
C GLU A 480 5.64 15.90 36.78
N LEU A 481 5.03 14.75 36.44
CA LEU A 481 4.78 13.67 37.40
C LEU A 481 6.10 13.03 37.85
N PRO A 482 6.44 13.05 39.15
CA PRO A 482 7.78 12.68 39.63
C PRO A 482 8.07 11.19 39.62
N ASN A 483 7.02 10.37 39.76
CA ASN A 483 7.11 8.91 39.88
C ASN A 483 6.79 8.17 38.58
N LEU A 484 6.33 8.88 37.54
CA LEU A 484 5.89 8.28 36.29
C LEU A 484 7.08 7.61 35.58
N GLN A 485 6.92 6.33 35.27
CA GLN A 485 7.88 5.46 34.60
C GLN A 485 7.42 5.07 33.20
N THR A 486 6.12 4.90 32.99
CA THR A 486 5.56 4.49 31.70
C THR A 486 4.36 5.35 31.32
N LEU A 487 4.34 5.81 30.06
CA LEU A 487 3.26 6.59 29.48
C LEU A 487 2.95 6.08 28.08
N HIS A 488 1.76 5.50 27.90
CA HIS A 488 1.27 5.02 26.63
C HIS A 488 0.01 5.81 26.23
N LEU A 489 0.09 6.56 25.12
CA LEU A 489 -1.02 7.33 24.55
C LEU A 489 -1.20 7.05 23.05
N HIS A 490 -0.56 6.01 22.53
CA HIS A 490 -0.54 5.74 21.10
C HIS A 490 -1.89 5.36 20.50
N SER A 491 -2.00 5.45 19.17
CA SER A 491 -3.18 5.05 18.40
C SER A 491 -4.49 5.68 18.89
N ASN A 492 -4.42 6.96 19.24
CA ASN A 492 -5.60 7.78 19.51
C ASN A 492 -5.94 8.67 18.31
N THR A 493 -5.08 8.76 17.28
CA THR A 493 -5.22 9.45 15.99
C THR A 493 -5.43 10.98 16.05
N ASN A 494 -5.89 11.54 17.17
CA ASN A 494 -6.27 12.95 17.29
C ASN A 494 -5.79 13.62 18.59
N LEU A 495 -4.84 13.02 19.31
CA LEU A 495 -4.14 13.72 20.40
C LEU A 495 -3.05 14.62 19.85
N SER A 496 -2.94 15.81 20.41
CA SER A 496 -1.97 16.83 19.99
C SER A 496 -1.15 17.33 21.16
N ALA A 497 0.14 17.51 20.94
CA ALA A 497 1.03 18.19 21.86
C ALA A 497 2.18 18.86 21.10
N SER A 498 2.66 19.99 21.62
CA SER A 498 3.91 20.56 21.13
C SER A 498 5.07 19.82 21.79
N CYS A 499 5.91 19.14 20.99
CA CYS A 499 7.10 18.45 21.48
C CYS A 499 8.01 19.37 22.29
N SER A 500 8.16 20.62 21.83
CA SER A 500 9.00 21.63 22.48
C SER A 500 8.52 22.03 23.87
N GLN A 501 7.23 21.82 24.19
CA GLN A 501 6.65 22.11 25.50
C GLN A 501 6.55 20.85 26.35
N PHE A 502 6.11 19.74 25.77
CA PHE A 502 5.89 18.49 26.48
C PHE A 502 7.21 17.88 27.00
N PHE A 503 8.25 17.81 26.14
CA PHE A 503 9.56 17.27 26.52
C PHE A 503 10.47 18.26 27.26
N ARG A 504 9.94 19.41 27.71
CA ARG A 504 10.61 20.30 28.68
C ARG A 504 10.36 19.90 30.14
N GLY A 505 9.44 18.96 30.38
CA GLY A 505 9.08 18.53 31.72
C GLY A 505 10.20 17.87 32.51
N ARG A 506 10.00 17.74 33.82
CA ARG A 506 11.01 17.32 34.80
C ARG A 506 10.93 15.83 35.17
N TRP A 507 10.61 14.96 34.21
CA TRP A 507 10.57 13.53 34.43
C TRP A 507 11.89 12.99 35.03
N LYS A 508 11.82 12.46 36.26
CA LYS A 508 12.98 11.89 36.96
C LYS A 508 13.14 10.39 36.72
N SER A 509 12.02 9.70 36.53
CA SER A 509 11.95 8.23 36.55
C SER A 509 11.40 7.62 35.26
N ILE A 510 11.07 8.44 34.25
CA ILE A 510 10.45 7.97 33.01
C ILE A 510 11.37 7.01 32.25
N LYS A 511 10.80 5.90 31.79
CA LYS A 511 11.48 4.82 31.06
C LYS A 511 10.85 4.59 29.69
N VAL A 512 9.52 4.61 29.61
CA VAL A 512 8.78 4.32 28.38
C VAL A 512 7.86 5.49 28.09
N VAL A 513 7.99 6.03 26.87
CA VAL A 513 7.08 7.04 26.33
C VAL A 513 6.68 6.59 24.93
N ASP A 514 5.41 6.24 24.78
CA ASP A 514 4.83 5.87 23.49
C ASP A 514 3.67 6.79 23.16
N LEU A 515 3.89 7.65 22.16
CA LEU A 515 2.94 8.65 21.68
C LEU A 515 2.68 8.47 20.18
N SER A 516 2.97 7.28 19.63
CA SER A 516 2.84 6.98 18.21
C SER A 516 1.40 7.09 17.69
N ASP A 517 1.22 7.27 16.38
CA ASP A 517 -0.10 7.37 15.72
C ASP A 517 -1.03 8.43 16.37
N ASN A 518 -0.58 9.69 16.28
CA ASN A 518 -1.24 10.86 16.85
C ASN A 518 -0.93 12.15 16.03
N MET A 519 -1.22 13.33 16.58
CA MET A 519 -0.95 14.65 15.98
C MET A 519 0.03 15.51 16.80
N LEU A 520 1.05 14.90 17.39
CA LEU A 520 2.16 15.62 18.00
C LEU A 520 2.91 16.43 16.95
N HIS A 521 3.38 17.62 17.31
CA HIS A 521 4.01 18.55 16.38
C HIS A 521 5.11 19.41 17.03
N GLY A 522 5.87 20.10 16.18
CA GLY A 522 6.97 20.96 16.60
C GLY A 522 8.26 20.19 16.86
N LYS A 523 9.28 20.88 17.37
CA LYS A 523 10.65 20.35 17.48
C LYS A 523 10.92 19.69 18.82
N LEU A 524 11.72 18.63 18.83
CA LEU A 524 12.27 18.07 20.06
C LEU A 524 13.23 19.08 20.73
N PRO A 525 13.06 19.39 22.03
CA PRO A 525 13.97 20.27 22.76
C PRO A 525 15.23 19.51 23.24
N THR A 526 16.33 20.24 23.49
CA THR A 526 17.57 19.66 24.04
C THR A 526 17.40 19.09 25.46
N SER A 527 16.32 19.48 26.17
CA SER A 527 15.98 18.93 27.48
C SER A 527 15.64 17.43 27.45
N ILE A 528 15.38 16.85 26.27
CA ILE A 528 15.19 15.39 26.14
C ILE A 528 16.38 14.61 26.72
N GLY A 529 17.61 15.16 26.61
CA GLY A 529 18.82 14.54 27.15
C GLY A 529 18.87 14.46 28.68
N ASN A 530 17.94 15.09 29.40
CA ASN A 530 17.85 14.98 30.85
C ASN A 530 17.07 13.74 31.32
N MET A 531 16.36 13.06 30.42
CA MET A 531 15.53 11.89 30.72
C MET A 531 16.37 10.60 30.76
N THR A 532 17.45 10.57 31.55
CA THR A 532 18.49 9.51 31.48
C THR A 532 18.01 8.09 31.82
N SER A 533 16.80 7.96 32.41
CA SER A 533 16.15 6.68 32.69
C SER A 533 15.42 6.09 31.47
N LEU A 534 15.26 6.85 30.38
CA LEU A 534 14.50 6.45 29.20
C LEU A 534 15.13 5.23 28.51
N THR A 535 14.31 4.22 28.26
CA THR A 535 14.66 2.97 27.57
C THR A 535 13.90 2.79 26.26
N TYR A 536 12.70 3.39 26.14
CA TYR A 536 11.85 3.30 24.96
C TYR A 536 11.21 4.65 24.66
N LEU A 537 11.40 5.14 23.44
CA LEU A 537 10.76 6.35 22.93
C LEU A 537 10.19 6.08 21.55
N ASP A 538 8.87 6.19 21.44
CA ASP A 538 8.17 6.08 20.16
C ASP A 538 7.30 7.31 19.92
N LEU A 539 7.62 7.99 18.83
CA LEU A 539 6.93 9.17 18.32
C LEU A 539 6.53 8.98 16.86
N SER A 540 6.52 7.74 16.36
CA SER A 540 6.20 7.41 14.98
C SER A 540 4.79 7.86 14.58
N GLU A 541 4.53 8.02 13.28
CA GLU A 541 3.20 8.39 12.75
C GLU A 541 2.62 9.67 13.40
N ASN A 542 3.38 10.76 13.34
CA ASN A 542 3.02 12.06 13.93
C ASN A 542 3.38 13.23 12.99
N ASN A 543 3.32 14.47 13.48
CA ASN A 543 3.71 15.69 12.75
C ASN A 543 4.96 16.38 13.37
N VAL A 544 5.86 15.62 14.00
CA VAL A 544 7.10 16.13 14.61
C VAL A 544 8.01 16.74 13.54
N GLN A 545 8.63 17.89 13.85
CA GLN A 545 9.43 18.69 12.92
C GLN A 545 10.85 18.94 13.43
N GLY A 546 11.73 19.47 12.58
CA GLY A 546 13.11 19.80 12.93
C GLY A 546 14.06 18.61 12.85
N GLY A 547 15.24 18.74 13.48
CA GLY A 547 16.25 17.68 13.55
C GLY A 547 16.31 17.04 14.93
N ILE A 548 17.07 15.95 15.02
CA ILE A 548 17.32 15.25 16.28
C ILE A 548 18.35 16.05 17.11
N PRO A 549 18.04 16.43 18.36
CA PRO A 549 18.97 17.20 19.17
C PRO A 549 20.17 16.34 19.62
N GLY A 550 21.40 16.89 19.52
CA GLY A 550 22.63 16.20 19.90
C GLY A 550 22.66 15.73 21.37
N SER A 551 21.88 16.37 22.24
CA SER A 551 21.66 15.99 23.65
C SER A 551 21.12 14.57 23.85
N ILE A 552 20.53 13.95 22.82
CA ILE A 552 20.04 12.57 22.89
C ILE A 552 21.16 11.57 23.24
N GLY A 553 22.43 11.93 22.97
CA GLY A 553 23.61 11.15 23.35
C GLY A 553 23.76 10.85 24.84
N LYS A 554 23.08 11.61 25.72
CA LYS A 554 23.05 11.40 27.18
C LYS A 554 22.18 10.23 27.62
N LEU A 555 21.31 9.71 26.75
CA LEU A 555 20.33 8.68 27.08
C LEU A 555 20.94 7.29 27.06
N CYS A 556 21.78 7.00 28.06
CA CYS A 556 22.62 5.81 28.05
C CYS A 556 21.85 4.48 28.08
N ASN A 557 20.61 4.49 28.57
CA ASN A 557 19.75 3.30 28.71
C ASN A 557 18.78 3.12 27.53
N LEU A 558 18.76 4.05 26.57
CA LEU A 558 17.81 4.03 25.46
C LEU A 558 18.08 2.80 24.58
N ASN A 559 17.07 1.96 24.42
CA ASN A 559 17.09 0.73 23.64
C ASN A 559 16.35 0.90 22.30
N TRP A 560 15.17 1.52 22.36
CA TRP A 560 14.28 1.73 21.22
C TRP A 560 14.06 3.22 21.00
N LEU A 561 14.33 3.68 19.78
CA LEU A 561 14.01 5.03 19.32
C LEU A 561 13.32 4.95 17.96
N ASP A 562 12.03 5.28 17.94
CA ASP A 562 11.24 5.37 16.73
C ASP A 562 10.67 6.79 16.56
N MET A 563 11.00 7.41 15.43
CA MET A 563 10.41 8.67 14.97
C MET A 563 10.05 8.60 13.49
N SER A 564 9.80 7.40 12.96
CA SER A 564 9.41 7.17 11.58
C SER A 564 8.08 7.86 11.24
N TYR A 565 7.77 8.04 9.95
CA TYR A 565 6.50 8.64 9.49
C TYR A 565 6.18 10.00 10.16
N ASN A 566 7.13 10.93 10.06
CA ASN A 566 7.03 12.28 10.63
C ASN A 566 7.44 13.34 9.61
N LYS A 567 7.61 14.60 10.06
CA LYS A 567 8.05 15.75 9.24
C LYS A 567 9.43 16.26 9.68
N LEU A 568 10.31 15.36 10.12
CA LEU A 568 11.66 15.74 10.54
C LEU A 568 12.45 16.21 9.32
N ASN A 569 12.73 17.51 9.26
CA ASN A 569 13.37 18.17 8.12
C ASN A 569 14.77 18.74 8.44
N GLY A 570 15.29 18.42 9.63
CA GLY A 570 16.65 18.79 10.03
C GLY A 570 17.69 17.74 9.64
N THR A 571 18.90 17.88 10.19
CA THR A 571 19.97 16.89 10.03
C THR A 571 20.04 15.95 11.21
N LEU A 572 20.68 14.78 11.02
CA LEU A 572 21.30 14.07 12.13
C LEU A 572 22.43 14.95 12.71
N PRO A 573 22.59 15.01 14.04
CA PRO A 573 23.64 15.82 14.65
C PRO A 573 25.02 15.26 14.26
N GLU A 574 25.98 16.12 13.96
CA GLU A 574 27.35 15.68 13.60
C GLU A 574 28.05 14.98 14.77
N LEU A 575 27.78 15.47 15.99
CA LEU A 575 28.29 14.94 17.25
C LEU A 575 27.16 14.81 18.26
N LEU A 576 27.19 13.73 19.04
CA LEU A 576 26.30 13.53 20.18
C LEU A 576 26.92 14.11 21.45
N GLU A 577 26.13 14.85 22.22
CA GLU A 577 26.56 15.47 23.46
C GLU A 577 26.48 14.49 24.64
N GLY A 578 27.33 14.69 25.65
CA GLY A 578 27.21 13.98 26.92
C GLY A 578 27.58 12.50 26.89
N THR A 579 28.28 12.02 25.86
CA THR A 579 28.75 10.62 25.77
C THR A 579 29.62 10.19 26.95
N HIS A 580 30.36 11.13 27.55
CA HIS A 580 31.17 10.90 28.75
C HIS A 580 30.36 10.54 30.00
N SER A 581 29.04 10.79 30.03
CA SER A 581 28.20 10.38 31.14
C SER A 581 27.78 8.91 31.06
N CYS A 582 27.96 8.25 29.91
CA CYS A 582 27.69 6.83 29.76
C CYS A 582 28.89 6.01 30.23
N HIS A 583 28.64 4.88 30.92
CA HIS A 583 29.69 4.03 31.49
C HIS A 583 30.70 3.54 30.43
N SER A 584 30.22 3.28 29.22
CA SER A 584 31.02 2.86 28.06
C SER A 584 31.84 3.98 27.41
N GLN A 585 31.62 5.25 27.79
CA GLN A 585 32.11 6.45 27.10
C GLN A 585 31.73 6.50 25.60
N SER A 586 30.71 5.74 25.19
CA SER A 586 30.16 5.73 23.83
C SER A 586 28.74 6.30 23.82
N PRO A 587 28.30 6.94 22.73
CA PRO A 587 26.91 7.37 22.62
C PRO A 587 25.95 6.17 22.60
N LEU A 588 24.79 6.32 23.25
CA LEU A 588 23.66 5.40 23.15
C LEU A 588 24.05 3.90 23.24
N PRO A 589 24.79 3.48 24.29
CA PRO A 589 25.37 2.15 24.36
C PRO A 589 24.35 1.01 24.45
N SER A 590 23.11 1.29 24.83
CA SER A 590 22.04 0.29 24.94
C SER A 590 21.13 0.19 23.70
N LEU A 591 21.34 1.04 22.69
CA LEU A 591 20.42 1.16 21.56
C LEU A 591 20.52 -0.05 20.63
N ASN A 592 19.40 -0.77 20.46
CA ASN A 592 19.28 -1.86 19.50
C ASN A 592 18.44 -1.46 18.27
N TYR A 593 17.49 -0.53 18.43
CA TYR A 593 16.52 -0.19 17.38
C TYR A 593 16.47 1.31 17.13
N LEU A 594 16.74 1.72 15.89
CA LEU A 594 16.69 3.11 15.45
C LEU A 594 15.89 3.23 14.15
N TYR A 595 14.67 3.75 14.25
CA TYR A 595 13.78 3.98 13.11
C TYR A 595 13.54 5.47 12.92
N LEU A 596 13.95 5.98 11.76
CA LEU A 596 13.84 7.38 11.35
C LEU A 596 13.39 7.51 9.90
N ASP A 597 12.88 6.42 9.32
CA ASP A 597 12.41 6.39 7.94
C ASP A 597 11.12 7.20 7.71
N ASN A 598 10.77 7.43 6.45
CA ASN A 598 9.57 8.17 6.06
C ASN A 598 9.51 9.56 6.71
N ASN A 599 10.57 10.34 6.50
CA ASN A 599 10.76 11.69 7.02
C ASN A 599 11.33 12.61 5.91
N GLU A 600 11.74 13.83 6.28
CA GLU A 600 12.35 14.81 5.38
C GLU A 600 13.83 15.09 5.76
N LEU A 601 14.51 14.13 6.42
CA LEU A 601 15.86 14.36 6.98
C LEU A 601 16.86 14.67 5.88
N VAL A 602 17.70 15.68 6.12
CA VAL A 602 18.75 16.13 5.20
C VAL A 602 20.14 15.95 5.83
N GLY A 603 21.20 16.23 5.08
CA GLY A 603 22.57 16.12 5.56
C GLY A 603 23.19 14.75 5.28
N ILE A 604 24.32 14.47 5.94
CA ILE A 604 25.11 13.24 5.76
C ILE A 604 24.91 12.26 6.91
N LEU A 605 25.22 10.99 6.67
CA LEU A 605 25.30 9.98 7.74
C LEU A 605 26.52 10.28 8.64
N PRO A 606 26.32 10.57 9.94
CA PRO A 606 27.43 10.95 10.83
C PRO A 606 28.24 9.74 11.29
N GLN A 607 29.52 9.97 11.65
CA GLN A 607 30.45 8.90 12.02
C GLN A 607 30.06 8.15 13.29
N TRP A 608 29.33 8.79 14.22
CA TRP A 608 28.92 8.18 15.47
C TRP A 608 27.91 7.03 15.29
N LEU A 609 27.23 6.91 14.14
CA LEU A 609 26.39 5.75 13.84
C LEU A 609 27.18 4.44 13.94
N GLY A 610 28.43 4.46 13.46
CA GLY A 610 29.38 3.36 13.62
C GLY A 610 29.92 3.16 15.04
N GLN A 611 29.43 3.89 16.04
CA GLN A 611 29.75 3.64 17.46
C GLN A 611 28.62 2.88 18.18
N LEU A 612 27.47 2.71 17.54
CA LEU A 612 26.30 1.98 18.07
C LEU A 612 26.50 0.47 17.97
N ARG A 613 27.38 -0.10 18.80
CA ARG A 613 27.82 -1.51 18.67
C ARG A 613 26.72 -2.56 18.93
N ASN A 614 25.66 -2.19 19.64
CA ASN A 614 24.55 -3.08 19.95
C ASN A 614 23.38 -2.95 18.96
N LEU A 615 23.51 -2.10 17.93
CA LEU A 615 22.44 -1.88 16.96
C LEU A 615 22.10 -3.18 16.23
N VAL A 616 20.81 -3.52 16.25
CA VAL A 616 20.21 -4.68 15.59
C VAL A 616 19.47 -4.24 14.33
N GLU A 617 18.71 -3.14 14.43
CA GLU A 617 17.97 -2.59 13.29
C GLU A 617 18.21 -1.09 13.11
N LEU A 618 18.48 -0.72 11.86
CA LEU A 618 18.59 0.67 11.43
C LEU A 618 17.70 0.91 10.21
N SER A 619 16.75 1.83 10.36
CA SER A 619 15.91 2.29 9.27
C SER A 619 16.01 3.79 9.09
N LEU A 620 16.52 4.21 7.93
CA LEU A 620 16.67 5.60 7.49
C LEU A 620 16.05 5.83 6.11
N GLY A 621 15.27 4.86 5.62
CA GLY A 621 14.64 4.87 4.31
C GLY A 621 13.72 6.08 4.09
N ASN A 622 13.42 6.40 2.83
CA ASN A 622 12.49 7.47 2.45
C ASN A 622 12.81 8.82 3.12
N ASN A 623 14.03 9.34 2.92
CA ASN A 623 14.52 10.62 3.41
C ASN A 623 15.27 11.40 2.30
N MET A 624 15.95 12.50 2.64
CA MET A 624 16.78 13.30 1.72
C MET A 624 18.28 13.29 2.12
N LEU A 625 18.74 12.24 2.80
CA LEU A 625 20.13 12.08 3.22
C LEU A 625 21.05 11.93 2.00
N HIS A 626 22.24 12.50 2.04
CA HIS A 626 23.21 12.48 0.95
C HIS A 626 24.64 12.20 1.44
N GLY A 627 25.59 12.12 0.52
CA GLY A 627 26.98 11.78 0.85
C GLY A 627 27.21 10.27 0.95
N PRO A 628 28.46 9.86 1.26
CA PRO A 628 28.83 8.45 1.28
C PRO A 628 28.33 7.72 2.52
N ILE A 629 28.08 6.41 2.34
CA ILE A 629 27.90 5.48 3.47
C ILE A 629 29.23 5.42 4.24
N PRO A 630 29.27 5.78 5.54
CA PRO A 630 30.51 5.80 6.32
C PRO A 630 31.18 4.43 6.41
N LYS A 631 32.52 4.39 6.47
CA LYS A 631 33.25 3.13 6.73
C LYS A 631 33.10 2.64 8.17
N SER A 632 32.77 3.54 9.11
CA SER A 632 32.64 3.21 10.54
C SER A 632 31.52 2.20 10.84
N LEU A 633 30.67 1.88 9.86
CA LEU A 633 29.63 0.85 9.95
C LEU A 633 30.17 -0.58 10.10
N GLU A 634 31.50 -0.80 9.99
CA GLU A 634 32.17 -2.08 10.25
C GLU A 634 31.96 -2.64 11.68
N SER A 635 31.55 -1.79 12.63
CA SER A 635 31.43 -2.13 14.04
C SER A 635 30.10 -2.81 14.43
N TRP A 636 29.15 -2.90 13.49
CA TRP A 636 27.78 -3.36 13.71
C TRP A 636 27.62 -4.88 13.70
N GLN A 637 28.30 -5.57 14.62
CA GLN A 637 28.36 -7.03 14.63
C GLN A 637 26.99 -7.71 14.84
N ASN A 638 26.01 -7.02 15.43
CA ASN A 638 24.68 -7.57 15.71
C ASN A 638 23.59 -7.10 14.72
N LEU A 639 23.95 -6.30 13.71
CA LEU A 639 22.94 -5.69 12.83
C LEU A 639 22.33 -6.74 11.90
N SER A 640 21.01 -6.91 12.02
CA SER A 640 20.21 -7.82 11.22
C SER A 640 19.39 -7.10 10.14
N TYR A 641 19.06 -5.83 10.33
CA TYR A 641 18.22 -5.05 9.43
C TYR A 641 18.86 -3.70 9.09
N LEU A 642 19.10 -3.45 7.80
CA LEU A 642 19.59 -2.18 7.30
C LEU A 642 18.72 -1.68 6.15
N ASP A 643 17.98 -0.60 6.38
CA ASP A 643 17.20 0.12 5.35
C ASP A 643 17.71 1.56 5.18
N LEU A 644 18.24 1.84 4.00
CA LEU A 644 18.66 3.17 3.52
C LEU A 644 17.93 3.59 2.23
N VAL A 645 16.82 2.91 1.89
CA VAL A 645 16.11 3.07 0.61
C VAL A 645 15.71 4.51 0.34
N LYS A 646 15.66 4.92 -0.93
CA LYS A 646 15.07 6.19 -1.38
C LYS A 646 15.63 7.40 -0.63
N ASN A 647 16.94 7.57 -0.72
CA ASN A 647 17.69 8.72 -0.26
C ASN A 647 18.48 9.32 -1.46
N ARG A 648 19.47 10.16 -1.18
CA ARG A 648 20.43 10.72 -2.16
C ARG A 648 21.87 10.30 -1.84
N LEU A 649 22.06 9.14 -1.19
CA LEU A 649 23.37 8.64 -0.82
C LEU A 649 24.22 8.38 -2.07
N ASN A 650 25.50 8.73 -2.02
CA ASN A 650 26.41 8.63 -3.17
C ASN A 650 27.74 7.95 -2.79
N GLY A 651 28.71 7.92 -3.70
CA GLY A 651 29.96 7.19 -3.47
C GLY A 651 29.80 5.69 -3.70
N THR A 652 30.58 4.86 -3.00
CA THR A 652 30.63 3.41 -3.18
C THR A 652 30.07 2.67 -1.97
N LEU A 653 29.65 1.42 -2.17
CA LEU A 653 29.34 0.51 -1.08
C LEU A 653 30.64 0.17 -0.33
N PRO A 654 30.70 0.26 1.02
CA PRO A 654 31.90 -0.13 1.76
C PRO A 654 32.09 -1.66 1.81
N ASP A 655 33.31 -2.15 1.57
CA ASP A 655 33.65 -3.59 1.71
C ASP A 655 33.37 -4.15 3.11
N SER A 656 33.39 -3.29 4.14
CA SER A 656 33.09 -3.67 5.52
C SER A 656 31.67 -4.21 5.71
N LEU A 657 30.74 -3.92 4.79
CA LEU A 657 29.40 -4.50 4.79
C LEU A 657 29.46 -6.03 4.76
N GLY A 658 30.42 -6.62 4.05
CA GLY A 658 30.59 -8.06 3.96
C GLY A 658 31.04 -8.73 5.26
N GLN A 659 31.26 -7.96 6.34
CA GLN A 659 31.60 -8.48 7.67
C GLN A 659 30.37 -8.64 8.59
N LEU A 660 29.19 -8.16 8.21
CA LEU A 660 27.99 -8.13 9.04
C LEU A 660 27.27 -9.50 9.05
N SER A 661 27.77 -10.46 9.82
CA SER A 661 27.29 -11.85 9.79
C SER A 661 25.85 -12.06 10.23
N GLU A 662 25.26 -11.11 10.96
CA GLU A 662 23.86 -11.18 11.39
C GLU A 662 22.89 -10.59 10.37
N LEU A 663 23.38 -9.95 9.30
CA LEU A 663 22.55 -9.20 8.36
C LEU A 663 21.59 -10.12 7.60
N PHE A 664 20.30 -9.92 7.84
CA PHE A 664 19.19 -10.67 7.26
C PHE A 664 18.49 -9.88 6.16
N PHE A 665 18.36 -8.56 6.34
CA PHE A 665 17.67 -7.66 5.42
C PHE A 665 18.58 -6.48 5.05
N LEU A 666 18.76 -6.27 3.74
CA LEU A 666 19.52 -5.15 3.20
C LEU A 666 18.73 -4.47 2.08
N ASP A 667 18.34 -3.21 2.31
CA ASP A 667 17.80 -2.33 1.28
C ASP A 667 18.58 -1.02 1.21
N ILE A 668 19.27 -0.80 0.09
CA ILE A 668 19.95 0.46 -0.23
C ILE A 668 19.48 1.03 -1.57
N SER A 669 18.30 0.58 -2.02
CA SER A 669 17.77 0.90 -3.34
C SER A 669 17.42 2.38 -3.48
N PHE A 670 17.27 2.86 -4.71
CA PHE A 670 16.87 4.24 -5.02
C PHE A 670 17.78 5.29 -4.39
N ASN A 671 19.09 5.14 -4.60
CA ASN A 671 20.12 6.09 -4.20
C ASN A 671 20.96 6.49 -5.42
N GLN A 672 22.07 7.17 -5.19
CA GLN A 672 23.06 7.58 -6.21
C GLN A 672 24.38 6.82 -6.01
N LEU A 673 24.33 5.60 -5.47
CA LEU A 673 25.51 4.80 -5.21
C LEU A 673 26.08 4.24 -6.52
N THR A 674 27.40 4.13 -6.57
CA THR A 674 28.18 3.79 -7.77
C THR A 674 29.30 2.81 -7.41
N GLY A 675 30.05 2.37 -8.42
CA GLY A 675 31.26 1.58 -8.23
C GLY A 675 31.02 0.08 -8.29
N ASN A 676 32.08 -0.67 -7.99
CA ASN A 676 32.10 -2.12 -8.18
C ASN A 676 31.65 -2.83 -6.91
N ILE A 677 30.70 -3.75 -7.05
CA ILE A 677 30.37 -4.74 -6.03
C ILE A 677 31.12 -6.03 -6.37
N THR A 678 31.90 -6.51 -5.42
CA THR A 678 32.75 -7.71 -5.50
C THR A 678 32.32 -8.74 -4.45
N GLU A 679 32.88 -9.94 -4.52
CA GLU A 679 32.62 -11.03 -3.57
C GLU A 679 32.90 -10.64 -2.10
N THR A 680 33.83 -9.70 -1.87
CA THR A 680 34.17 -9.17 -0.53
C THR A 680 33.00 -8.49 0.16
N HIS A 681 32.08 -7.88 -0.59
CA HIS A 681 30.91 -7.20 -0.05
C HIS A 681 29.88 -8.16 0.55
N PHE A 682 29.99 -9.46 0.27
CA PHE A 682 29.05 -10.49 0.72
C PHE A 682 29.69 -11.56 1.60
N LEU A 683 30.98 -11.46 1.91
CA LEU A 683 31.83 -12.55 2.40
C LEU A 683 31.24 -13.36 3.59
N LYS A 684 30.63 -12.69 4.57
CA LYS A 684 30.03 -13.32 5.77
C LYS A 684 28.50 -13.21 5.83
N LEU A 685 27.83 -12.85 4.74
CA LEU A 685 26.39 -12.58 4.75
C LEU A 685 25.54 -13.85 4.58
N ASP A 686 25.86 -14.95 5.25
CA ASP A 686 25.17 -16.24 5.09
C ASP A 686 23.71 -16.24 5.55
N LYS A 687 23.31 -15.32 6.43
CA LYS A 687 21.93 -15.12 6.89
C LYS A 687 21.08 -14.21 6.00
N LEU A 688 21.66 -13.59 4.96
CA LEU A 688 20.98 -12.62 4.12
C LEU A 688 19.83 -13.27 3.35
N ASN A 689 18.61 -12.78 3.60
CA ASN A 689 17.38 -13.31 3.01
C ASN A 689 16.75 -12.32 2.01
N CYS A 690 16.92 -11.02 2.23
CA CYS A 690 16.42 -9.97 1.34
C CYS A 690 17.57 -9.06 0.89
N LEU A 691 17.74 -8.92 -0.43
CA LEU A 691 18.77 -8.09 -1.03
C LEU A 691 18.17 -7.15 -2.07
N ARG A 692 18.14 -5.86 -1.75
CA ARG A 692 17.63 -4.81 -2.62
C ARG A 692 18.67 -3.73 -2.87
N LEU A 693 19.14 -3.68 -4.12
CA LEU A 693 20.18 -2.78 -4.63
C LEU A 693 19.67 -1.89 -5.76
N SER A 694 18.39 -2.02 -6.12
CA SER A 694 17.75 -1.43 -7.30
C SER A 694 17.97 0.08 -7.43
N SER A 695 17.97 0.58 -8.65
CA SER A 695 18.04 2.02 -8.96
C SER A 695 19.27 2.70 -8.37
N ASN A 696 20.42 2.02 -8.43
CA ASN A 696 21.76 2.54 -8.24
C ASN A 696 22.59 2.29 -9.51
N SER A 697 23.83 2.77 -9.56
CA SER A 697 24.75 2.57 -10.68
C SER A 697 25.89 1.61 -10.34
N PHE A 698 25.56 0.48 -9.68
CA PHE A 698 26.53 -0.54 -9.32
C PHE A 698 26.96 -1.38 -10.52
N THR A 699 28.21 -1.84 -10.52
CA THR A 699 28.69 -2.88 -11.44
C THR A 699 29.08 -4.11 -10.63
N LEU A 700 28.47 -5.26 -10.91
CA LEU A 700 28.81 -6.49 -10.21
C LEU A 700 30.01 -7.16 -10.90
N THR A 701 31.16 -7.20 -10.21
CA THR A 701 32.40 -7.82 -10.69
C THR A 701 32.77 -9.01 -9.82
N VAL A 702 32.25 -10.19 -10.19
CA VAL A 702 32.45 -11.46 -9.46
C VAL A 702 33.02 -12.52 -10.40
N SER A 703 33.69 -13.54 -9.84
CA SER A 703 34.19 -14.65 -10.63
C SER A 703 33.05 -15.49 -11.22
N SER A 704 33.28 -16.12 -12.38
CA SER A 704 32.25 -16.91 -13.08
C SER A 704 31.80 -18.16 -12.32
N ASN A 705 32.64 -18.65 -11.41
CA ASN A 705 32.41 -19.78 -10.51
C ASN A 705 32.02 -19.34 -9.09
N TRP A 706 31.72 -18.06 -8.89
CA TRP A 706 31.29 -17.55 -7.59
C TRP A 706 29.95 -18.17 -7.19
N THR A 707 29.91 -18.66 -5.96
CA THR A 707 28.68 -19.06 -5.28
C THR A 707 28.51 -18.11 -4.11
N PRO A 708 27.49 -17.24 -4.11
CA PRO A 708 27.22 -16.36 -2.99
C PRO A 708 27.01 -17.18 -1.71
N PRO A 709 27.48 -16.70 -0.55
CA PRO A 709 27.32 -17.41 0.73
C PRO A 709 25.87 -17.35 1.26
N PHE A 710 25.05 -16.45 0.71
CA PHE A 710 23.65 -16.29 1.06
C PHE A 710 22.73 -17.12 0.17
N HIS A 711 21.55 -17.43 0.71
CA HIS A 711 20.44 -18.01 -0.02
C HIS A 711 19.22 -17.10 0.15
N VAL A 712 19.08 -16.13 -0.75
CA VAL A 712 17.92 -15.22 -0.76
C VAL A 712 16.65 -16.05 -0.98
N VAL A 713 15.71 -15.89 -0.06
CA VAL A 713 14.43 -16.61 -0.07
C VAL A 713 13.29 -15.67 -0.47
N THR A 714 13.40 -14.38 -0.14
CA THR A 714 12.30 -13.44 -0.38
C THR A 714 12.52 -12.65 -1.66
N GLU A 715 13.40 -11.65 -1.63
CA GLU A 715 13.53 -10.68 -2.71
C GLU A 715 14.98 -10.45 -3.11
N LEU A 716 15.25 -10.57 -4.41
CA LEU A 716 16.51 -10.26 -5.05
C LEU A 716 16.28 -9.19 -6.12
N LEU A 717 16.40 -7.92 -5.71
CA LEU A 717 16.09 -6.77 -6.55
C LEU A 717 17.38 -6.02 -6.89
N MET A 718 17.82 -6.12 -8.15
CA MET A 718 19.06 -5.52 -8.65
C MET A 718 18.81 -4.69 -9.93
N ARG A 719 17.61 -4.12 -10.06
CA ARG A 719 17.24 -3.27 -11.20
C ARG A 719 18.26 -2.16 -11.44
N SER A 720 18.61 -1.90 -12.70
CA SER A 720 19.59 -0.89 -13.13
C SER A 720 21.05 -1.14 -12.70
N CYS A 721 21.36 -2.23 -11.99
CA CYS A 721 22.74 -2.62 -11.73
C CYS A 721 23.35 -3.27 -12.98
N HIS A 722 24.60 -2.96 -13.30
CA HIS A 722 25.30 -3.58 -14.42
C HIS A 722 25.74 -5.00 -14.05
N LEU A 723 24.99 -6.00 -14.52
CA LEU A 723 25.24 -7.44 -14.29
C LEU A 723 25.75 -8.16 -15.54
N GLY A 724 25.49 -7.59 -16.72
CA GLY A 724 25.85 -8.17 -18.00
C GLY A 724 27.35 -8.04 -18.39
N PRO A 725 27.72 -8.51 -19.59
CA PRO A 725 26.83 -8.93 -20.67
C PRO A 725 26.22 -10.34 -20.52
N SER A 726 26.83 -11.21 -19.71
CA SER A 726 26.38 -12.60 -19.52
C SER A 726 25.24 -12.71 -18.50
N PHE A 727 24.36 -13.69 -18.69
CA PHE A 727 23.32 -14.01 -17.71
C PHE A 727 23.96 -14.51 -16.40
N PRO A 728 23.57 -13.99 -15.23
CA PRO A 728 24.26 -14.30 -13.97
C PRO A 728 24.20 -15.79 -13.59
N THR A 729 25.35 -16.47 -13.62
CA THR A 729 25.44 -17.93 -13.33
C THR A 729 25.28 -18.25 -11.85
N TRP A 730 25.66 -17.32 -10.98
CA TRP A 730 25.57 -17.46 -9.52
C TRP A 730 24.14 -17.61 -9.01
N LEU A 731 23.13 -17.16 -9.79
CA LEU A 731 21.70 -17.38 -9.51
C LEU A 731 21.34 -18.87 -9.37
N ARG A 732 22.13 -19.79 -9.94
CA ARG A 732 21.94 -21.24 -9.75
C ARG A 732 21.91 -21.69 -8.28
N SER A 733 22.49 -20.90 -7.38
CA SER A 733 22.49 -21.16 -5.93
C SER A 733 21.25 -20.62 -5.20
N GLN A 734 20.42 -19.83 -5.88
CA GLN A 734 19.31 -19.06 -5.32
C GLN A 734 17.97 -19.73 -5.66
N ASN A 735 17.70 -20.90 -5.07
CA ASN A 735 16.58 -21.76 -5.50
C ASN A 735 15.20 -21.40 -4.90
N ASN A 736 15.16 -20.51 -3.90
CA ASN A 736 13.92 -20.21 -3.16
C ASN A 736 13.41 -18.79 -3.38
N VAL A 737 13.99 -18.04 -4.31
CA VAL A 737 13.63 -16.63 -4.55
C VAL A 737 12.15 -16.53 -4.93
N ILE A 738 11.44 -15.60 -4.28
CA ILE A 738 10.03 -15.31 -4.56
C ILE A 738 9.91 -14.14 -5.54
N SER A 739 10.70 -13.07 -5.37
CA SER A 739 10.75 -11.94 -6.28
C SER A 739 12.16 -11.70 -6.83
N LEU A 740 12.27 -11.69 -8.16
CA LEU A 740 13.51 -11.45 -8.88
C LEU A 740 13.34 -10.27 -9.85
N ASP A 741 14.12 -9.21 -9.66
CA ASP A 741 14.18 -8.07 -10.57
C ASP A 741 15.62 -7.83 -11.04
N LEU A 742 15.88 -8.16 -12.30
CA LEU A 742 17.13 -7.90 -13.03
C LEU A 742 16.87 -6.98 -14.22
N SER A 743 15.85 -6.13 -14.15
CA SER A 743 15.52 -5.21 -15.23
C SER A 743 16.59 -4.13 -15.41
N ASN A 744 16.80 -3.66 -16.64
CA ASN A 744 17.81 -2.67 -16.99
C ASN A 744 19.24 -3.05 -16.53
N ALA A 745 19.59 -4.35 -16.56
CA ALA A 745 20.84 -4.86 -15.99
C ALA A 745 21.99 -5.03 -17.00
N SER A 746 21.82 -4.50 -18.21
CA SER A 746 22.77 -4.61 -19.34
C SER A 746 23.07 -6.06 -19.79
N ILE A 747 22.18 -7.02 -19.50
CA ILE A 747 22.35 -8.42 -19.87
C ILE A 747 22.02 -8.59 -21.35
N SER A 748 22.86 -9.31 -22.10
CA SER A 748 22.72 -9.45 -23.57
C SER A 748 22.87 -10.88 -24.10
N SER A 749 23.22 -11.84 -23.25
CA SER A 749 23.21 -13.27 -23.60
C SER A 749 21.79 -13.85 -23.60
N SER A 750 21.64 -15.11 -23.98
CA SER A 750 20.39 -15.86 -23.78
C SER A 750 20.17 -16.22 -22.31
N VAL A 751 18.90 -16.40 -21.93
CA VAL A 751 18.53 -17.00 -20.64
C VAL A 751 18.76 -18.52 -20.74
N PRO A 752 19.57 -19.15 -19.87
CA PRO A 752 19.85 -20.57 -20.02
C PRO A 752 18.75 -21.46 -19.42
N ASP A 753 18.58 -22.67 -19.96
CA ASP A 753 17.44 -23.56 -19.68
C ASP A 753 17.20 -23.88 -18.20
N TRP A 754 18.28 -24.09 -17.43
CA TRP A 754 18.20 -24.37 -15.99
C TRP A 754 17.44 -23.29 -15.20
N PHE A 755 17.39 -22.05 -15.70
CA PHE A 755 16.66 -20.98 -15.05
C PHE A 755 15.15 -21.26 -15.07
N TRP A 756 14.62 -21.67 -16.22
CA TRP A 756 13.21 -22.00 -16.39
C TRP A 756 12.79 -23.30 -15.71
N GLU A 757 13.76 -24.19 -15.44
CA GLU A 757 13.55 -25.47 -14.74
C GLU A 757 13.57 -25.31 -13.21
N ASN A 758 14.43 -24.43 -12.67
CA ASN A 758 14.70 -24.36 -11.23
C ASN A 758 13.88 -23.30 -10.48
N PHE A 759 13.34 -22.27 -11.14
CA PHE A 759 12.70 -21.11 -10.49
C PHE A 759 11.17 -21.22 -10.39
N SER A 760 10.66 -22.35 -9.90
CA SER A 760 9.21 -22.62 -9.81
C SER A 760 8.46 -21.78 -8.76
N ASN A 761 9.18 -21.17 -7.81
CA ASN A 761 8.60 -20.40 -6.69
C ASN A 761 8.51 -18.89 -6.95
N LEU A 762 8.97 -18.40 -8.10
CA LEU A 762 8.92 -16.96 -8.41
C LEU A 762 7.46 -16.50 -8.54
N SER A 763 7.00 -15.66 -7.63
CA SER A 763 5.75 -14.90 -7.78
C SER A 763 5.95 -13.62 -8.59
N SER A 764 7.19 -13.15 -8.73
CA SER A 764 7.54 -11.95 -9.45
C SER A 764 8.84 -12.16 -10.22
N LEU A 765 8.79 -12.01 -11.54
CA LEU A 765 9.95 -12.04 -12.43
C LEU A 765 9.95 -10.79 -13.30
N ASN A 766 10.96 -9.93 -13.11
CA ASN A 766 11.21 -8.82 -14.01
C ASN A 766 12.64 -8.90 -14.59
N VAL A 767 12.75 -9.07 -15.91
CA VAL A 767 14.02 -9.01 -16.64
C VAL A 767 13.95 -8.03 -17.81
N SER A 768 13.02 -7.07 -17.74
CA SER A 768 12.79 -6.12 -18.82
C SER A 768 13.92 -5.12 -19.04
N PHE A 769 13.88 -4.39 -20.15
CA PHE A 769 14.90 -3.39 -20.53
C PHE A 769 16.33 -3.96 -20.60
N ASN A 770 16.47 -5.19 -21.09
CA ASN A 770 17.75 -5.83 -21.34
C ASN A 770 17.92 -6.08 -22.85
N GLN A 771 18.93 -6.85 -23.23
CA GLN A 771 19.17 -7.29 -24.61
C GLN A 771 19.15 -8.82 -24.69
N LEU A 772 18.34 -9.48 -23.84
CA LEU A 772 18.24 -10.94 -23.77
C LEU A 772 17.74 -11.50 -25.10
N LYS A 773 18.34 -12.61 -25.54
CA LYS A 773 18.09 -13.23 -26.86
C LYS A 773 17.61 -14.68 -26.72
N GLY A 774 17.14 -15.22 -27.84
CA GLY A 774 16.75 -16.61 -27.97
C GLY A 774 15.24 -16.79 -27.84
N GLN A 775 14.80 -18.04 -27.95
CA GLN A 775 13.41 -18.41 -27.82
C GLN A 775 13.08 -18.73 -26.36
N LEU A 776 11.90 -18.30 -25.91
CA LEU A 776 11.37 -18.76 -24.64
C LEU A 776 10.95 -20.24 -24.76
N PRO A 777 11.10 -21.04 -23.70
CA PRO A 777 10.55 -22.39 -23.71
C PRO A 777 9.03 -22.33 -23.88
N LYS A 778 8.46 -23.35 -24.53
CA LYS A 778 7.01 -23.42 -24.79
C LYS A 778 6.18 -23.28 -23.51
N THR A 779 6.69 -23.85 -22.43
CA THR A 779 6.17 -23.83 -21.06
C THR A 779 7.36 -23.56 -20.13
N PHE A 780 7.23 -22.66 -19.16
CA PHE A 780 8.21 -22.49 -18.08
C PHE A 780 7.51 -22.57 -16.73
N ASN A 781 8.22 -23.09 -15.73
CA ASN A 781 7.70 -23.32 -14.40
C ASN A 781 7.87 -22.05 -13.56
N ILE A 782 6.76 -21.52 -13.05
CA ILE A 782 6.73 -20.31 -12.22
C ILE A 782 5.58 -20.42 -11.21
N ALA A 783 5.56 -19.57 -10.18
CA ALA A 783 4.51 -19.68 -9.16
C ALA A 783 3.12 -19.41 -9.75
N GLN A 784 2.10 -19.98 -9.12
CA GLN A 784 0.71 -19.67 -9.48
C GLN A 784 0.43 -18.20 -9.16
N HIS A 785 -0.22 -17.50 -10.10
CA HIS A 785 -0.51 -16.07 -10.01
C HIS A 785 0.73 -15.17 -10.04
N ALA A 786 1.81 -15.64 -10.66
CA ALA A 786 3.01 -14.82 -10.81
C ALA A 786 2.78 -13.62 -11.74
N ASP A 787 3.57 -12.58 -11.51
CA ASP A 787 3.74 -11.42 -12.37
C ASP A 787 5.07 -11.55 -13.14
N VAL A 788 4.99 -11.46 -14.47
CA VAL A 788 6.11 -11.75 -15.37
C VAL A 788 6.26 -10.63 -16.39
N ASP A 789 7.33 -9.86 -16.26
CA ASP A 789 7.74 -8.81 -17.20
C ASP A 789 9.02 -9.22 -17.93
N LEU A 790 8.87 -9.60 -19.20
CA LEU A 790 9.95 -9.91 -20.14
C LEU A 790 10.09 -8.83 -21.22
N SER A 791 9.44 -7.68 -21.03
CA SER A 791 9.35 -6.64 -22.05
C SER A 791 10.70 -6.02 -22.41
N SER A 792 10.78 -5.33 -23.54
CA SER A 792 11.96 -4.56 -23.96
C SER A 792 13.25 -5.40 -23.96
N ASN A 793 13.23 -6.48 -24.74
CA ASN A 793 14.33 -7.43 -24.93
C ASN A 793 14.47 -7.81 -26.42
N GLN A 794 15.21 -8.88 -26.73
CA GLN A 794 15.35 -9.43 -28.08
C GLN A 794 14.88 -10.89 -28.16
N PHE A 795 13.91 -11.28 -27.33
CA PHE A 795 13.31 -12.62 -27.41
C PHE A 795 12.59 -12.81 -28.76
N GLU A 796 12.70 -14.01 -29.32
CA GLU A 796 12.17 -14.35 -30.64
C GLU A 796 11.38 -15.67 -30.61
N GLY A 797 10.76 -16.03 -31.73
CA GLY A 797 9.93 -17.24 -31.85
C GLY A 797 8.45 -17.00 -31.53
N PRO A 798 7.66 -18.08 -31.37
CA PRO A 798 6.23 -17.98 -31.08
C PRO A 798 5.95 -17.54 -29.64
N ILE A 799 4.74 -17.05 -29.39
CA ILE A 799 4.26 -16.71 -28.04
C ILE A 799 4.27 -17.97 -27.15
N PRO A 800 4.89 -17.94 -25.95
CA PRO A 800 4.87 -19.07 -25.03
C PRO A 800 3.48 -19.31 -24.43
N LEU A 801 3.19 -20.55 -24.06
CA LEU A 801 1.97 -20.96 -23.34
C LEU A 801 2.39 -21.48 -21.95
N PRO A 802 2.57 -20.62 -20.94
CA PRO A 802 3.02 -21.03 -19.62
C PRO A 802 1.96 -21.89 -18.90
N GLU A 803 2.44 -22.88 -18.14
CA GLU A 803 1.67 -23.78 -17.25
C GLU A 803 2.29 -23.58 -15.85
N PRO A 804 1.86 -22.60 -15.02
CA PRO A 804 0.50 -22.36 -14.50
C PRO A 804 -0.08 -20.94 -14.76
N THR A 805 -1.26 -20.63 -14.18
CA THR A 805 -2.00 -19.37 -14.36
C THR A 805 -1.25 -18.14 -13.84
N ILE A 806 -0.48 -17.49 -14.71
CA ILE A 806 0.14 -16.15 -14.53
C ILE A 806 -0.96 -15.07 -14.41
N GLN A 807 -0.76 -14.07 -13.55
CA GLN A 807 -1.66 -12.93 -13.39
C GLN A 807 -1.28 -11.74 -14.28
N LEU A 808 0.01 -11.51 -14.48
CA LEU A 808 0.53 -10.46 -15.35
C LEU A 808 1.57 -11.04 -16.30
N LEU A 809 1.38 -10.85 -17.59
CA LEU A 809 2.35 -11.24 -18.61
C LEU A 809 2.60 -10.09 -19.58
N ASP A 810 3.78 -9.49 -19.47
CA ASP A 810 4.25 -8.47 -20.41
C ASP A 810 5.38 -9.04 -21.29
N LEU A 811 5.07 -9.21 -22.58
CA LEU A 811 6.01 -9.63 -23.62
C LEU A 811 6.30 -8.51 -24.63
N SER A 812 5.94 -7.27 -24.30
CA SER A 812 6.01 -6.15 -25.23
C SER A 812 7.45 -5.82 -25.64
N ASN A 813 7.61 -5.15 -26.78
CA ASN A 813 8.89 -4.66 -27.30
C ASN A 813 9.95 -5.78 -27.40
N ASN A 814 9.62 -6.82 -28.16
CA ASN A 814 10.46 -7.99 -28.44
C ASN A 814 10.40 -8.33 -29.95
N LYS A 815 10.84 -9.54 -30.34
CA LYS A 815 10.79 -10.07 -31.71
C LYS A 815 9.90 -11.32 -31.82
N PHE A 816 8.90 -11.47 -30.95
CA PHE A 816 7.95 -12.59 -31.07
C PHE A 816 7.21 -12.52 -32.40
N SER A 817 6.95 -13.67 -33.02
CA SER A 817 6.37 -13.78 -34.35
C SER A 817 5.39 -14.95 -34.48
N GLY A 818 4.63 -14.97 -35.57
CA GLY A 818 3.57 -15.96 -35.81
C GLY A 818 2.25 -15.60 -35.10
N PRO A 819 1.23 -16.45 -35.24
CA PRO A 819 -0.11 -16.12 -34.79
C PRO A 819 -0.30 -16.31 -33.28
N ILE A 820 -1.21 -15.54 -32.71
CA ILE A 820 -1.70 -15.78 -31.35
C ILE A 820 -2.33 -17.19 -31.27
N PRO A 821 -1.90 -18.05 -30.32
CA PRO A 821 -2.45 -19.39 -30.17
C PRO A 821 -3.98 -19.38 -30.03
N LYS A 822 -4.66 -20.26 -30.79
CA LYS A 822 -6.13 -20.29 -30.88
C LYS A 822 -6.84 -20.52 -29.54
N ASN A 823 -6.18 -21.17 -28.60
CA ASN A 823 -6.67 -21.56 -27.28
C ASN A 823 -6.08 -20.71 -26.15
N ILE A 824 -5.40 -19.59 -26.44
CA ILE A 824 -4.67 -18.80 -25.43
C ILE A 824 -5.54 -18.38 -24.24
N GLY A 825 -6.80 -17.99 -24.48
CA GLY A 825 -7.70 -17.58 -23.40
C GLY A 825 -8.21 -18.71 -22.53
N ASP A 826 -8.03 -19.97 -22.95
CA ASP A 826 -8.36 -21.14 -22.13
C ASP A 826 -7.24 -21.48 -21.14
N PHE A 827 -5.99 -21.05 -21.40
CA PHE A 827 -4.84 -21.23 -20.48
C PHE A 827 -4.68 -20.04 -19.52
N LEU A 828 -5.10 -18.84 -19.93
CA LEU A 828 -4.84 -17.59 -19.23
C LEU A 828 -6.13 -16.98 -18.61
N GLU A 829 -7.03 -17.83 -18.10
CA GLU A 829 -8.36 -17.39 -17.58
C GLU A 829 -8.26 -16.36 -16.43
N ASN A 830 -7.22 -16.45 -15.61
CA ASN A 830 -6.98 -15.58 -14.45
C ASN A 830 -6.09 -14.36 -14.75
N MET A 831 -5.77 -14.11 -16.02
CA MET A 831 -4.92 -13.00 -16.42
C MET A 831 -5.57 -11.66 -16.11
N LEU A 832 -4.82 -10.76 -15.47
CA LEU A 832 -5.19 -9.39 -15.15
C LEU A 832 -4.57 -8.40 -16.14
N PHE A 833 -3.36 -8.68 -16.61
CA PHE A 833 -2.63 -7.81 -17.53
C PHE A 833 -1.95 -8.66 -18.60
N PHE A 834 -2.24 -8.37 -19.86
CA PHE A 834 -1.63 -9.06 -21.00
C PHE A 834 -1.17 -8.07 -22.06
N SER A 835 0.12 -8.03 -22.31
CA SER A 835 0.72 -7.19 -23.35
C SER A 835 1.59 -7.99 -24.31
N LEU A 836 1.32 -7.83 -25.60
CA LEU A 836 2.12 -8.31 -26.72
C LEU A 836 2.62 -7.16 -27.61
N SER A 837 2.52 -5.92 -27.15
CA SER A 837 2.71 -4.76 -28.02
C SER A 837 4.12 -4.66 -28.59
N THR A 838 4.26 -4.05 -29.76
CA THR A 838 5.57 -3.85 -30.42
C THR A 838 6.32 -5.19 -30.62
N ASN A 839 5.70 -6.09 -31.39
CA ASN A 839 6.27 -7.38 -31.79
C ASN A 839 5.99 -7.62 -33.30
N GLN A 840 6.24 -8.84 -33.78
CA GLN A 840 5.98 -9.27 -35.16
C GLN A 840 4.83 -10.29 -35.23
N ILE A 841 3.85 -10.18 -34.34
CA ILE A 841 2.70 -11.09 -34.26
C ILE A 841 1.77 -10.86 -35.45
N ASP A 842 1.34 -11.95 -36.09
CA ASP A 842 0.48 -11.93 -37.27
C ASP A 842 -0.82 -12.74 -37.08
N GLY A 843 -1.57 -12.94 -38.16
CA GLY A 843 -2.83 -13.68 -38.13
C GLY A 843 -3.96 -12.90 -37.45
N SER A 844 -5.08 -13.58 -37.22
CA SER A 844 -6.27 -12.99 -36.60
C SER A 844 -6.26 -13.16 -35.08
N ILE A 845 -6.80 -12.18 -34.37
CA ILE A 845 -7.09 -12.29 -32.93
C ILE A 845 -8.08 -13.45 -32.70
N PRO A 846 -7.73 -14.50 -31.95
CA PRO A 846 -8.61 -15.66 -31.74
C PRO A 846 -9.79 -15.32 -30.81
N ASP A 847 -10.95 -15.92 -31.06
CA ASP A 847 -12.16 -15.71 -30.26
C ASP A 847 -11.98 -16.10 -28.78
N SER A 848 -11.08 -17.06 -28.48
CA SER A 848 -10.80 -17.55 -27.13
C SER A 848 -10.23 -16.48 -26.22
N ILE A 849 -9.59 -15.41 -26.73
CA ILE A 849 -9.10 -14.29 -25.90
C ILE A 849 -10.20 -13.72 -25.01
N GLY A 850 -11.46 -13.70 -25.48
CA GLY A 850 -12.60 -13.27 -24.68
C GLY A 850 -12.97 -14.18 -23.50
N ASN A 851 -12.26 -15.28 -23.28
CA ASN A 851 -12.37 -16.14 -22.10
C ASN A 851 -11.49 -15.66 -20.92
N MET A 852 -10.63 -14.65 -21.11
CA MET A 852 -9.85 -14.04 -20.03
C MET A 852 -10.71 -13.02 -19.24
N TYR A 853 -11.67 -13.50 -18.44
CA TYR A 853 -12.72 -12.65 -17.84
C TYR A 853 -12.22 -11.63 -16.81
N SER A 854 -11.05 -11.89 -16.21
CA SER A 854 -10.43 -11.07 -15.16
C SER A 854 -9.55 -9.95 -15.72
N LEU A 855 -9.39 -9.88 -17.04
CA LEU A 855 -8.47 -8.97 -17.69
C LEU A 855 -8.85 -7.51 -17.43
N THR A 856 -7.85 -6.74 -16.99
CA THR A 856 -7.94 -5.30 -16.73
C THR A 856 -7.24 -4.48 -17.80
N VAL A 857 -6.18 -5.04 -18.40
CA VAL A 857 -5.42 -4.43 -19.50
C VAL A 857 -5.19 -5.46 -20.59
N LEU A 858 -5.51 -5.07 -21.83
CA LEU A 858 -5.14 -5.79 -23.03
C LEU A 858 -4.42 -4.84 -23.99
N ASP A 859 -3.14 -5.07 -24.23
CA ASP A 859 -2.36 -4.33 -25.22
C ASP A 859 -1.79 -5.26 -26.30
N LEU A 860 -2.33 -5.17 -27.50
CA LEU A 860 -1.89 -5.89 -28.70
C LEU A 860 -1.38 -4.94 -29.78
N SER A 861 -1.06 -3.70 -29.41
CA SER A 861 -0.72 -2.64 -30.36
C SER A 861 0.60 -2.88 -31.09
N SER A 862 0.81 -2.17 -32.20
CA SER A 862 2.08 -2.20 -32.96
C SER A 862 2.52 -3.61 -33.36
N ASN A 863 1.64 -4.34 -34.03
CA ASN A 863 1.87 -5.70 -34.56
C ASN A 863 1.36 -5.80 -36.01
N SER A 864 1.32 -7.01 -36.58
CA SER A 864 0.81 -7.30 -37.93
C SER A 864 -0.55 -8.02 -37.92
N LEU A 865 -1.38 -7.80 -36.89
CA LEU A 865 -2.65 -8.50 -36.71
C LEU A 865 -3.66 -8.11 -37.80
N ILE A 866 -4.39 -9.11 -38.32
CA ILE A 866 -5.41 -8.96 -39.37
C ILE A 866 -6.79 -9.43 -38.88
N GLY A 867 -7.80 -9.36 -39.74
CA GLY A 867 -9.16 -9.85 -39.43
C GLY A 867 -10.00 -8.79 -38.72
N LYS A 868 -10.93 -9.22 -37.87
CA LYS A 868 -11.88 -8.35 -37.14
C LYS A 868 -11.63 -8.44 -35.64
N ILE A 869 -12.13 -7.47 -34.87
CA ILE A 869 -12.21 -7.59 -33.41
C ILE A 869 -13.24 -8.69 -33.06
N PRO A 870 -12.87 -9.72 -32.29
CA PRO A 870 -13.80 -10.77 -31.85
C PRO A 870 -14.99 -10.20 -31.07
N LEU A 871 -16.20 -10.73 -31.34
CA LEU A 871 -17.39 -10.35 -30.57
C LEU A 871 -17.26 -10.73 -29.09
N SER A 872 -16.44 -11.75 -28.79
CA SER A 872 -16.15 -12.23 -27.44
C SER A 872 -15.49 -11.18 -26.55
N PHE A 873 -14.89 -10.12 -27.10
CA PHE A 873 -14.31 -9.03 -26.30
C PHE A 873 -15.35 -8.37 -25.37
N GLY A 874 -16.64 -8.34 -25.75
CA GLY A 874 -17.69 -7.84 -24.87
C GLY A 874 -17.87 -8.62 -23.55
N LYS A 875 -17.21 -9.79 -23.41
CA LYS A 875 -17.19 -10.57 -22.17
C LYS A 875 -16.22 -10.02 -21.12
N PHE A 876 -15.29 -9.12 -21.47
CA PHE A 876 -14.32 -8.59 -20.51
C PHE A 876 -14.97 -7.66 -19.48
N SER A 877 -15.33 -8.23 -18.34
CA SER A 877 -16.14 -7.52 -17.35
C SER A 877 -15.36 -6.53 -16.48
N GLN A 878 -14.03 -6.59 -16.48
CA GLN A 878 -13.14 -5.76 -15.64
C GLN A 878 -12.13 -4.93 -16.46
N LEU A 879 -12.29 -4.86 -17.78
CA LEU A 879 -11.31 -4.21 -18.65
C LEU A 879 -11.34 -2.69 -18.46
N HIS A 880 -10.18 -2.13 -18.18
CA HIS A 880 -9.93 -0.69 -18.04
C HIS A 880 -9.22 -0.12 -19.27
N ALA A 881 -8.28 -0.87 -19.85
CA ALA A 881 -7.52 -0.45 -21.02
C ALA A 881 -7.57 -1.49 -22.14
N LEU A 882 -7.89 -1.02 -23.35
CA LEU A 882 -7.85 -1.81 -24.57
C LEU A 882 -7.08 -1.06 -25.65
N ASP A 883 -5.92 -1.58 -26.03
CA ASP A 883 -5.10 -1.04 -27.11
C ASP A 883 -4.87 -2.08 -28.20
N LEU A 884 -5.43 -1.80 -29.38
CA LEU A 884 -5.27 -2.58 -30.61
C LEU A 884 -4.66 -1.72 -31.73
N SER A 885 -4.12 -0.56 -31.40
CA SER A 885 -3.65 0.42 -32.38
C SER A 885 -2.48 -0.10 -33.22
N LYS A 886 -2.23 0.52 -34.38
CA LYS A 886 -1.07 0.22 -35.25
C LYS A 886 -1.02 -1.25 -35.67
N ASN A 887 -2.10 -1.72 -36.27
CA ASN A 887 -2.25 -3.09 -36.79
C ASN A 887 -2.87 -3.06 -38.20
N HIS A 888 -3.32 -4.22 -38.70
CA HIS A 888 -4.02 -4.37 -39.97
C HIS A 888 -5.46 -4.87 -39.79
N LEU A 889 -6.07 -4.60 -38.62
CA LEU A 889 -7.44 -5.00 -38.30
C LEU A 889 -8.44 -4.25 -39.19
N SER A 890 -9.56 -4.90 -39.49
CA SER A 890 -10.52 -4.46 -40.50
C SER A 890 -11.96 -4.81 -40.11
N GLY A 891 -12.93 -4.40 -40.94
CA GLY A 891 -14.35 -4.56 -40.66
C GLY A 891 -14.88 -3.45 -39.76
N THR A 892 -16.07 -3.64 -39.20
CA THR A 892 -16.73 -2.66 -38.34
C THR A 892 -16.31 -2.80 -36.88
N ILE A 893 -16.26 -1.69 -36.13
CA ILE A 893 -16.13 -1.71 -34.67
C ILE A 893 -17.36 -2.43 -34.09
N PRO A 894 -17.21 -3.56 -33.36
CA PRO A 894 -18.35 -4.37 -32.97
C PRO A 894 -19.15 -3.73 -31.81
N ASN A 895 -20.47 -3.86 -31.87
CA ASN A 895 -21.38 -3.34 -30.83
C ASN A 895 -21.08 -3.92 -29.43
N SER A 896 -20.46 -5.10 -29.35
CA SER A 896 -20.12 -5.77 -28.08
C SER A 896 -19.10 -4.99 -27.25
N LEU A 897 -18.29 -4.10 -27.84
CA LEU A 897 -17.39 -3.23 -27.05
C LEU A 897 -18.16 -2.30 -26.11
N GLY A 898 -19.42 -1.96 -26.42
CA GLY A 898 -20.28 -1.20 -25.51
C GLY A 898 -20.65 -1.92 -24.21
N GLN A 899 -20.29 -3.21 -24.06
CA GLN A 899 -20.49 -4.00 -22.83
C GLN A 899 -19.35 -3.78 -21.82
N LEU A 900 -18.25 -3.15 -22.22
CA LEU A 900 -17.05 -2.92 -21.41
C LEU A 900 -17.21 -1.73 -20.44
N ILE A 901 -18.20 -1.77 -19.55
CA ILE A 901 -18.63 -0.60 -18.75
C ILE A 901 -17.55 0.00 -17.81
N TYR A 902 -16.44 -0.71 -17.59
CA TYR A 902 -15.29 -0.24 -16.80
C TYR A 902 -14.17 0.39 -17.64
N LEU A 903 -14.30 0.36 -18.98
CA LEU A 903 -13.28 0.83 -19.89
C LEU A 903 -13.05 2.33 -19.73
N LYS A 904 -11.78 2.69 -19.55
CA LYS A 904 -11.28 4.06 -19.43
C LYS A 904 -10.54 4.50 -20.68
N THR A 905 -9.81 3.60 -21.32
CA THR A 905 -9.06 3.92 -22.54
C THR A 905 -9.33 2.90 -23.64
N LEU A 906 -9.58 3.42 -24.85
CA LEU A 906 -9.83 2.64 -26.06
C LEU A 906 -9.00 3.21 -27.21
N HIS A 907 -7.96 2.47 -27.60
CA HIS A 907 -7.11 2.78 -28.74
C HIS A 907 -7.31 1.77 -29.87
N LEU A 908 -7.91 2.23 -30.96
CA LEU A 908 -8.09 1.47 -32.22
C LEU A 908 -7.44 2.18 -33.41
N GLY A 909 -6.65 3.22 -33.15
CA GLY A 909 -6.01 4.04 -34.18
C GLY A 909 -5.08 3.24 -35.10
N ASP A 910 -4.79 3.77 -36.28
CA ASP A 910 -3.84 3.17 -37.24
C ASP A 910 -4.21 1.74 -37.65
N ASN A 911 -5.44 1.57 -38.17
CA ASN A 911 -6.00 0.30 -38.60
C ASN A 911 -6.81 0.49 -39.91
N LYS A 912 -7.63 -0.49 -40.29
CA LYS A 912 -8.48 -0.48 -41.50
C LYS A 912 -9.97 -0.61 -41.14
N PHE A 913 -10.39 -0.15 -39.96
CA PHE A 913 -11.79 -0.22 -39.54
C PHE A 913 -12.69 0.66 -40.41
N SER A 914 -13.89 0.19 -40.73
CA SER A 914 -14.87 0.86 -41.58
C SER A 914 -16.26 0.89 -40.93
N GLY A 915 -17.21 1.56 -41.59
CA GLY A 915 -18.54 1.80 -41.02
C GLY A 915 -18.55 2.96 -40.03
N SER A 916 -19.63 3.09 -39.26
CA SER A 916 -19.79 4.18 -38.28
C SER A 916 -19.38 3.77 -36.87
N ILE A 917 -19.16 4.78 -36.01
CA ILE A 917 -18.93 4.57 -34.58
C ILE A 917 -20.22 3.97 -33.96
N PRO A 918 -20.16 2.79 -33.33
CA PRO A 918 -21.34 2.08 -32.86
C PRO A 918 -22.01 2.81 -31.68
N SER A 919 -23.33 2.94 -31.74
CA SER A 919 -24.12 3.63 -30.71
C SER A 919 -24.08 2.98 -29.33
N SER A 920 -23.61 1.73 -29.24
CA SER A 920 -23.44 1.02 -27.96
C SER A 920 -22.32 1.61 -27.11
N LEU A 921 -21.35 2.34 -27.69
CA LEU A 921 -20.29 2.99 -26.92
C LEU A 921 -20.81 4.07 -25.95
N LYS A 922 -22.06 4.52 -26.11
CA LYS A 922 -22.74 5.42 -25.15
C LYS A 922 -22.81 4.86 -23.72
N TYR A 923 -22.67 3.54 -23.54
CA TYR A 923 -22.70 2.90 -22.23
C TYR A 923 -21.35 2.92 -21.50
N LEU A 924 -20.27 3.36 -22.15
CA LEU A 924 -18.92 3.45 -21.58
C LEU A 924 -18.75 4.73 -20.76
N SER A 925 -19.49 4.86 -19.67
CA SER A 925 -19.57 6.10 -18.88
C SER A 925 -18.26 6.50 -18.18
N ARG A 926 -17.30 5.57 -18.09
CA ARG A 926 -15.96 5.78 -17.52
C ARG A 926 -14.87 6.09 -18.55
N LEU A 927 -15.23 6.18 -19.84
CA LEU A 927 -14.27 6.39 -20.92
C LEU A 927 -13.64 7.77 -20.81
N GLU A 928 -12.31 7.80 -20.76
CA GLU A 928 -11.44 8.97 -20.69
C GLU A 928 -10.74 9.23 -22.03
N THR A 929 -10.26 8.17 -22.69
CA THR A 929 -9.59 8.25 -24.00
C THR A 929 -10.35 7.44 -25.06
N LEU A 930 -10.59 8.08 -26.20
CA LEU A 930 -11.09 7.44 -27.41
C LEU A 930 -10.20 7.83 -28.60
N ASP A 931 -9.34 6.90 -29.04
CA ASP A 931 -8.52 7.05 -30.24
C ASP A 931 -8.98 6.09 -31.33
N LEU A 932 -9.58 6.63 -32.39
CA LEU A 932 -10.01 5.94 -33.60
C LEU A 932 -9.32 6.51 -34.86
N GLY A 933 -8.23 7.27 -34.68
CA GLY A 933 -7.56 7.96 -35.79
C GLY A 933 -7.00 7.02 -36.84
N ASN A 934 -6.70 7.52 -38.04
CA ASN A 934 -6.06 6.76 -39.13
C ASN A 934 -6.79 5.45 -39.45
N ASN A 935 -8.08 5.55 -39.81
CA ASN A 935 -8.95 4.42 -40.16
C ASN A 935 -9.77 4.75 -41.42
N ARG A 936 -10.83 3.99 -41.70
CA ARG A 936 -11.76 4.19 -42.83
C ARG A 936 -13.20 4.38 -42.33
N LEU A 937 -13.37 4.98 -41.16
CA LEU A 937 -14.68 5.21 -40.56
C LEU A 937 -15.43 6.30 -41.31
N VAL A 938 -16.75 6.15 -41.37
CA VAL A 938 -17.68 7.06 -42.08
C VAL A 938 -18.86 7.42 -41.17
N GLY A 939 -19.63 8.43 -41.56
CA GLY A 939 -20.82 8.88 -40.84
C GLY A 939 -20.59 10.22 -40.16
N GLU A 940 -21.59 10.66 -39.40
CA GLU A 940 -21.48 11.85 -38.56
C GLU A 940 -20.83 11.53 -37.21
N ILE A 941 -20.22 12.53 -36.58
CA ILE A 941 -19.70 12.42 -35.21
C ILE A 941 -20.89 12.21 -34.24
N PRO A 942 -21.02 11.06 -33.56
CA PRO A 942 -22.22 10.75 -32.81
C PRO A 942 -22.46 11.68 -31.61
N HIS A 943 -23.68 12.22 -31.48
CA HIS A 943 -24.05 13.09 -30.37
C HIS A 943 -23.89 12.44 -28.99
N PHE A 944 -23.95 11.11 -28.88
CA PHE A 944 -23.78 10.43 -27.59
C PHE A 944 -22.39 10.65 -26.99
N LEU A 945 -21.36 10.96 -27.79
CA LEU A 945 -20.03 11.29 -27.28
C LEU A 945 -20.08 12.48 -26.31
N CYS A 946 -21.00 13.43 -26.54
CA CYS A 946 -21.21 14.61 -25.68
C CYS A 946 -21.75 14.26 -24.27
N SER A 947 -22.24 13.03 -24.08
CA SER A 947 -22.77 12.51 -22.81
C SER A 947 -21.70 11.83 -21.94
N LEU A 948 -20.56 11.44 -22.51
CA LEU A 948 -19.48 10.74 -21.82
C LEU A 948 -18.58 11.73 -21.07
N LYS A 949 -19.04 12.17 -19.88
CA LYS A 949 -18.43 13.29 -19.13
C LYS A 949 -16.98 13.10 -18.68
N GLN A 950 -16.48 11.87 -18.69
CA GLN A 950 -15.09 11.58 -18.32
C GLN A 950 -14.12 11.72 -19.51
N LEU A 951 -14.60 11.88 -20.74
CA LEU A 951 -13.75 12.02 -21.91
C LEU A 951 -12.82 13.22 -21.79
N ARG A 952 -11.53 12.93 -21.91
CA ARG A 952 -10.39 13.86 -21.94
C ARG A 952 -9.79 13.94 -23.33
N ILE A 953 -9.78 12.82 -24.05
CA ILE A 953 -9.10 12.70 -25.35
C ILE A 953 -10.07 12.10 -26.35
N ILE A 954 -10.30 12.84 -27.43
CA ILE A 954 -11.04 12.37 -28.61
C ILE A 954 -10.12 12.57 -29.81
N LYS A 955 -9.71 11.47 -30.43
CA LYS A 955 -8.90 11.48 -31.65
C LYS A 955 -9.57 10.66 -32.74
N LEU A 956 -10.05 11.35 -33.78
CA LEU A 956 -10.77 10.81 -34.94
C LEU A 956 -10.10 11.17 -36.28
N ARG A 957 -8.87 11.70 -36.22
CA ARG A 957 -8.06 12.12 -37.37
C ARG A 957 -8.05 11.11 -38.52
N SER A 958 -7.91 11.57 -39.76
CA SER A 958 -7.65 10.72 -40.94
C SER A 958 -8.68 9.58 -41.06
N ASN A 959 -9.93 10.00 -41.21
CA ASN A 959 -11.10 9.15 -41.48
C ASN A 959 -11.95 9.84 -42.56
N ALA A 960 -13.21 9.42 -42.73
CA ALA A 960 -14.16 10.03 -43.65
C ALA A 960 -15.44 10.47 -42.93
N PHE A 961 -15.30 11.05 -41.73
CA PHE A 961 -16.43 11.66 -41.02
C PHE A 961 -16.92 12.91 -41.77
N PHE A 962 -18.24 13.09 -41.83
CA PHE A 962 -18.90 14.20 -42.51
C PHE A 962 -19.95 14.86 -41.61
N GLY A 963 -20.55 15.95 -42.09
CA GLY A 963 -21.53 16.73 -41.34
C GLY A 963 -20.89 17.82 -40.49
N GLU A 964 -21.72 18.51 -39.71
CA GLU A 964 -21.30 19.65 -38.91
C GLU A 964 -20.69 19.23 -37.56
N LEU A 965 -19.81 20.08 -37.02
CA LEU A 965 -19.24 19.92 -35.69
C LEU A 965 -20.33 20.02 -34.59
N PRO A 966 -20.51 18.99 -33.73
CA PRO A 966 -21.54 19.04 -32.69
C PRO A 966 -21.23 20.12 -31.65
N SER A 967 -22.08 21.14 -31.53
CA SER A 967 -21.93 22.22 -30.54
C SER A 967 -21.94 21.71 -29.09
N LEU A 968 -22.66 20.61 -28.82
CA LEU A 968 -22.78 19.96 -27.52
C LEU A 968 -21.48 19.31 -27.02
N LEU A 969 -20.43 19.18 -27.86
CA LEU A 969 -19.12 18.69 -27.40
C LEU A 969 -18.55 19.59 -26.30
N SER A 970 -18.88 20.89 -26.30
CA SER A 970 -18.48 21.83 -25.23
C SER A 970 -18.98 21.45 -23.84
N ASN A 971 -19.95 20.52 -23.73
CA ASN A 971 -20.44 20.00 -22.45
C ASN A 971 -19.52 18.95 -21.81
N LEU A 972 -18.43 18.58 -22.46
CA LEU A 972 -17.40 17.69 -21.91
C LEU A 972 -16.47 18.49 -21.02
N SER A 973 -16.66 18.39 -19.70
CA SER A 973 -15.92 19.21 -18.72
C SER A 973 -14.44 18.86 -18.63
N SER A 974 -14.07 17.64 -19.02
CA SER A 974 -12.71 17.10 -18.87
C SER A 974 -11.90 17.10 -20.17
N LEU A 975 -12.49 17.51 -21.30
CA LEU A 975 -11.84 17.43 -22.61
C LEU A 975 -10.58 18.31 -22.65
N GLN A 976 -9.47 17.72 -23.06
CA GLN A 976 -8.13 18.32 -23.15
C GLN A 976 -7.54 18.17 -24.55
N VAL A 977 -7.87 17.08 -25.25
CA VAL A 977 -7.40 16.82 -26.62
C VAL A 977 -8.61 16.54 -27.51
N LEU A 978 -8.75 17.36 -28.55
CA LEU A 978 -9.70 17.14 -29.64
C LEU A 978 -8.94 17.18 -30.97
N ASP A 979 -8.80 16.02 -31.62
CA ASP A 979 -8.16 15.88 -32.92
C ASP A 979 -9.14 15.26 -33.92
N LEU A 980 -9.66 16.09 -34.82
CA LEU A 980 -10.63 15.73 -35.86
C LEU A 980 -10.07 15.99 -37.27
N ALA A 981 -8.75 16.19 -37.37
CA ALA A 981 -8.11 16.59 -38.61
C ALA A 981 -8.27 15.55 -39.75
N ASP A 982 -8.08 15.96 -40.99
CA ASP A 982 -8.08 15.07 -42.16
C ASP A 982 -9.38 14.23 -42.24
N ASN A 983 -10.51 14.94 -42.39
CA ASN A 983 -11.85 14.39 -42.53
C ASN A 983 -12.64 15.22 -43.57
N VAL A 984 -13.96 15.01 -43.66
CA VAL A 984 -14.84 15.73 -44.61
C VAL A 984 -15.89 16.56 -43.86
N LEU A 985 -15.53 17.06 -42.66
CA LEU A 985 -16.42 17.86 -41.82
C LEU A 985 -16.70 19.23 -42.45
N ASN A 986 -17.91 19.74 -42.28
CA ASN A 986 -18.34 21.01 -42.88
C ASN A 986 -19.08 21.90 -41.86
N GLY A 987 -19.71 22.97 -42.34
CA GLY A 987 -20.35 23.96 -41.48
C GLY A 987 -19.34 24.90 -40.83
N SER A 988 -19.71 25.49 -39.69
CA SER A 988 -18.87 26.43 -38.96
C SER A 988 -18.34 25.85 -37.65
N ILE A 989 -17.22 26.38 -37.15
CA ILE A 989 -16.72 26.03 -35.82
C ILE A 989 -17.68 26.63 -34.77
N PRO A 990 -18.30 25.82 -33.91
CA PRO A 990 -19.25 26.34 -32.92
C PRO A 990 -18.56 27.29 -31.94
N GLY A 991 -19.11 28.48 -31.73
CA GLY A 991 -18.59 29.42 -30.73
C GLY A 991 -18.56 28.84 -29.30
N SER A 992 -19.40 27.83 -29.02
CA SER A 992 -19.40 27.09 -27.75
C SER A 992 -18.09 26.32 -27.49
N TYR A 993 -17.24 26.08 -28.49
CA TYR A 993 -15.95 25.43 -28.30
C TYR A 993 -14.99 26.28 -27.47
N GLY A 994 -15.18 27.60 -27.42
CA GLY A 994 -14.52 28.47 -26.46
C GLY A 994 -14.87 28.19 -24.98
N CYS A 995 -15.80 27.28 -24.71
CA CYS A 995 -16.30 26.97 -23.37
C CYS A 995 -15.84 25.59 -22.85
N PHE A 996 -14.86 24.92 -23.49
CA PHE A 996 -14.32 23.65 -22.98
C PHE A 996 -13.66 23.85 -21.61
N LYS A 997 -14.34 23.44 -20.53
CA LYS A 997 -13.86 23.65 -19.15
C LYS A 997 -12.46 23.10 -18.91
N GLY A 998 -12.12 21.95 -19.52
CA GLY A 998 -10.80 21.32 -19.42
C GLY A 998 -9.69 22.06 -20.16
N MET A 999 -10.02 22.97 -21.08
CA MET A 999 -9.06 23.73 -21.90
C MET A 999 -8.97 25.22 -21.52
N ILE A 1000 -9.92 25.75 -20.74
CA ILE A 1000 -9.93 27.16 -20.30
C ILE A 1000 -8.82 27.46 -19.27
N GLN A 1001 -8.35 26.45 -18.54
CA GLN A 1001 -7.31 26.61 -17.52
C GLN A 1001 -5.98 25.98 -17.96
N VAL A 1002 -4.89 26.64 -17.58
CA VAL A 1002 -3.52 26.13 -17.75
C VAL A 1002 -3.32 24.89 -16.89
N GLN A 1003 -2.91 23.78 -17.50
CA GLN A 1003 -2.60 22.54 -16.78
C GLN A 1003 -1.25 22.70 -16.06
N ARG A 1004 -1.25 22.56 -14.72
CA ARG A 1004 -0.03 22.73 -13.88
C ARG A 1004 0.40 21.46 -13.16
N GLU A 1005 -0.52 20.51 -12.99
CA GLU A 1005 -0.25 19.25 -12.30
C GLU A 1005 0.02 18.17 -13.33
N ASN A 1006 1.22 17.59 -13.26
CA ASN A 1006 1.57 16.43 -14.06
C ASN A 1006 1.21 15.15 -13.30
N PHE A 1007 0.13 14.50 -13.71
CA PHE A 1007 -0.20 13.15 -13.24
C PHE A 1007 -0.02 12.14 -14.39
N ILE A 1008 0.59 11.00 -14.07
CA ILE A 1008 0.72 9.85 -14.96
C ILE A 1008 -0.47 8.94 -14.67
N ARG A 1009 -1.19 8.53 -15.71
CA ARG A 1009 -2.25 7.52 -15.58
C ARG A 1009 -1.69 6.18 -16.02
N SER A 1010 -1.60 5.28 -15.07
CA SER A 1010 -1.29 3.88 -15.31
C SER A 1010 -2.45 2.97 -14.90
N TYR A 1011 -2.57 1.85 -15.61
CA TYR A 1011 -3.50 0.77 -15.29
C TYR A 1011 -2.71 -0.53 -15.17
N GLY A 1012 -2.93 -1.32 -14.11
CA GLY A 1012 -2.20 -2.58 -13.90
C GLY A 1012 -1.80 -2.82 -12.45
N GLY A 1013 -0.79 -3.67 -12.25
CA GLY A 1013 -0.25 -4.07 -10.95
C GLY A 1013 1.19 -3.56 -10.73
N VAL A 1014 1.82 -3.97 -9.63
CA VAL A 1014 3.13 -3.45 -9.17
C VAL A 1014 4.27 -3.64 -10.18
N LEU A 1015 4.20 -4.67 -11.03
CA LEU A 1015 5.27 -5.05 -11.97
C LEU A 1015 4.95 -4.76 -13.44
N GLY A 1016 3.72 -4.37 -13.77
CA GLY A 1016 3.32 -4.01 -15.12
C GLY A 1016 2.22 -2.97 -15.09
N GLU A 1017 2.58 -1.78 -15.54
CA GLU A 1017 1.72 -0.62 -15.64
C GLU A 1017 1.57 -0.25 -17.12
N TYR A 1018 0.34 -0.27 -17.62
CA TYR A 1018 0.03 0.34 -18.90
C TYR A 1018 0.03 1.85 -18.71
N GLU A 1019 1.10 2.51 -19.16
CA GLU A 1019 1.17 3.96 -19.22
C GLU A 1019 0.32 4.47 -20.39
N GLU A 1020 -0.71 5.26 -20.08
CA GLU A 1020 -1.53 5.90 -21.11
C GLU A 1020 -0.65 6.73 -22.07
N SER A 1021 -0.82 6.52 -23.38
CA SER A 1021 -0.03 7.19 -24.40
C SER A 1021 -0.88 7.69 -25.57
N VAL A 1022 -0.56 8.88 -26.08
CA VAL A 1022 -1.24 9.44 -27.27
C VAL A 1022 -0.21 10.02 -28.22
N VAL A 1023 -0.36 9.69 -29.50
CA VAL A 1023 0.42 10.30 -30.58
C VAL A 1023 -0.34 11.51 -31.13
N LEU A 1024 0.25 12.70 -31.06
CA LEU A 1024 -0.33 13.95 -31.58
C LEU A 1024 0.56 14.53 -32.68
N ASN A 1025 -0.06 15.17 -33.67
CA ASN A 1025 0.67 15.89 -34.70
C ASN A 1025 0.92 17.34 -34.25
N LEU A 1026 2.18 17.69 -34.04
CA LEU A 1026 2.62 19.05 -33.74
C LEU A 1026 3.66 19.47 -34.78
N ASN A 1027 3.37 20.53 -35.53
CA ASN A 1027 4.25 21.10 -36.55
C ASN A 1027 4.62 20.10 -37.66
N GLY A 1028 3.66 19.27 -38.08
CA GLY A 1028 3.89 18.22 -39.08
C GLY A 1028 4.74 17.05 -38.58
N ARG A 1029 4.96 16.93 -37.25
CA ARG A 1029 5.68 15.83 -36.62
C ARG A 1029 4.75 15.08 -35.67
N GLU A 1030 4.76 13.76 -35.75
CA GLU A 1030 4.09 12.90 -34.79
C GLU A 1030 4.92 12.80 -33.51
N LEU A 1031 4.35 13.21 -32.38
CA LEU A 1031 4.96 13.16 -31.07
C LEU A 1031 4.13 12.26 -30.14
N THR A 1032 4.79 11.29 -29.53
CA THR A 1032 4.18 10.41 -28.53
C THR A 1032 4.27 11.07 -27.15
N TYR A 1033 3.11 11.26 -26.52
CA TYR A 1033 2.99 11.78 -25.17
C TYR A 1033 2.62 10.66 -24.20
N THR A 1034 3.48 10.45 -23.20
CA THR A 1034 3.25 9.53 -22.07
C THR A 1034 3.27 10.31 -20.76
N LYS A 1035 4.46 10.58 -20.21
CA LYS A 1035 4.70 11.14 -18.87
C LYS A 1035 4.24 12.58 -18.66
N ILE A 1036 3.94 13.31 -19.73
CA ILE A 1036 3.48 14.71 -19.68
C ILE A 1036 2.12 14.91 -20.36
N LEU A 1037 1.42 13.82 -20.69
CA LEU A 1037 0.15 13.86 -21.43
C LEU A 1037 -0.91 14.72 -20.71
N SER A 1038 -0.92 14.75 -19.38
CA SER A 1038 -1.84 15.58 -18.59
C SER A 1038 -1.63 17.08 -18.75
N LEU A 1039 -0.46 17.51 -19.24
CA LEU A 1039 -0.14 18.91 -19.50
C LEU A 1039 -0.50 19.37 -20.92
N VAL A 1040 -0.80 18.44 -21.83
CA VAL A 1040 -1.03 18.74 -23.24
C VAL A 1040 -2.49 19.10 -23.49
N VAL A 1041 -2.72 20.28 -24.04
CA VAL A 1041 -4.04 20.73 -24.50
C VAL A 1041 -3.98 21.00 -26.00
N ASN A 1042 -4.75 20.24 -26.77
CA ASN A 1042 -4.65 20.21 -28.23
C ASN A 1042 -6.02 20.37 -28.89
N LEU A 1043 -6.13 21.32 -29.83
CA LEU A 1043 -7.27 21.45 -30.72
C LEU A 1043 -6.79 21.42 -32.17
N ASP A 1044 -7.08 20.32 -32.86
CA ASP A 1044 -6.71 20.10 -34.24
C ASP A 1044 -7.94 19.76 -35.09
N LEU A 1045 -8.27 20.67 -36.02
CA LEU A 1045 -9.39 20.56 -36.96
C LEU A 1045 -8.91 20.73 -38.41
N SER A 1046 -7.62 20.54 -38.66
CA SER A 1046 -7.02 20.79 -39.98
C SER A 1046 -7.57 19.86 -41.06
N ASP A 1047 -7.36 20.19 -42.33
CA ASP A 1047 -7.65 19.31 -43.46
C ASP A 1047 -9.11 18.83 -43.48
N ASN A 1048 -10.04 19.77 -43.41
CA ASN A 1048 -11.48 19.54 -43.46
C ASN A 1048 -12.13 20.55 -44.43
N ASN A 1049 -13.46 20.59 -44.48
CA ASN A 1049 -14.24 21.52 -45.29
C ASN A 1049 -14.98 22.56 -44.42
N LEU A 1050 -14.40 22.94 -43.26
CA LEU A 1050 -14.98 23.90 -42.32
C LEU A 1050 -14.98 25.32 -42.91
N SER A 1051 -16.00 26.10 -42.62
CA SER A 1051 -16.25 27.42 -43.22
C SER A 1051 -16.83 28.40 -42.19
N GLY A 1052 -17.13 29.63 -42.60
CA GLY A 1052 -17.62 30.67 -41.71
C GLY A 1052 -16.49 31.37 -40.94
N GLU A 1053 -16.85 32.31 -40.08
CA GLU A 1053 -15.87 33.13 -39.37
C GLU A 1053 -15.15 32.38 -38.25
N LEU A 1054 -13.86 32.69 -38.02
CA LEU A 1054 -13.10 32.20 -36.87
C LEU A 1054 -13.73 32.71 -35.55
N PRO A 1055 -14.26 31.84 -34.67
CA PRO A 1055 -14.96 32.29 -33.47
C PRO A 1055 -14.01 32.95 -32.46
N SER A 1056 -14.32 34.20 -32.07
CA SER A 1056 -13.53 34.93 -31.07
C SER A 1056 -13.49 34.24 -29.71
N ASN A 1057 -14.55 33.49 -29.35
CA ASN A 1057 -14.62 32.71 -28.12
C ASN A 1057 -13.49 31.67 -27.97
N LEU A 1058 -12.85 31.21 -29.05
CA LEU A 1058 -11.72 30.27 -28.94
C LEU A 1058 -10.55 30.86 -28.14
N THR A 1059 -10.43 32.18 -28.09
CA THR A 1059 -9.41 32.90 -27.28
C THR A 1059 -9.59 32.70 -25.76
N ASN A 1060 -10.71 32.12 -25.31
CA ASN A 1060 -10.94 31.78 -23.91
C ASN A 1060 -10.22 30.49 -23.47
N LEU A 1061 -9.68 29.70 -24.40
CA LEU A 1061 -9.05 28.41 -24.10
C LEU A 1061 -7.60 28.59 -23.65
N LEU A 1062 -7.38 29.26 -22.51
CA LEU A 1062 -6.07 29.73 -22.05
C LEU A 1062 -5.04 28.60 -21.84
N GLY A 1063 -5.49 27.36 -21.70
CA GLY A 1063 -4.63 26.19 -21.57
C GLY A 1063 -4.09 25.63 -22.89
N LEU A 1064 -4.58 26.10 -24.05
CA LEU A 1064 -4.18 25.59 -25.37
C LEU A 1064 -2.67 25.64 -25.60
N VAL A 1065 -2.11 24.49 -25.98
CA VAL A 1065 -0.71 24.31 -26.37
C VAL A 1065 -0.57 24.26 -27.89
N ASN A 1066 -1.54 23.67 -28.59
CA ASN A 1066 -1.57 23.63 -30.06
C ASN A 1066 -2.96 23.95 -30.59
N LEU A 1067 -3.00 24.84 -31.59
CA LEU A 1067 -4.19 25.16 -32.36
C LEU A 1067 -3.87 25.02 -33.85
N ASN A 1068 -4.49 24.03 -34.49
CA ASN A 1068 -4.33 23.80 -35.91
C ASN A 1068 -5.69 23.78 -36.61
N LEU A 1069 -5.91 24.75 -37.49
CA LEU A 1069 -7.12 24.91 -38.30
C LEU A 1069 -6.79 24.96 -39.80
N SER A 1070 -5.58 24.54 -40.20
CA SER A 1070 -5.08 24.69 -41.56
C SER A 1070 -5.90 23.91 -42.59
N ASN A 1071 -5.79 24.28 -43.88
CA ASN A 1071 -6.44 23.59 -44.99
C ASN A 1071 -7.97 23.45 -44.79
N ASN A 1072 -8.65 24.59 -44.64
CA ASN A 1072 -10.10 24.68 -44.51
C ASN A 1072 -10.63 25.86 -45.37
N HIS A 1073 -11.85 26.32 -45.11
CA HIS A 1073 -12.49 27.47 -45.76
C HIS A 1073 -12.91 28.55 -44.75
N ILE A 1074 -12.20 28.64 -43.62
CA ILE A 1074 -12.50 29.59 -42.53
C ILE A 1074 -12.21 31.02 -43.01
N SER A 1075 -13.12 31.95 -42.74
CA SER A 1075 -13.05 33.36 -43.13
C SER A 1075 -13.06 34.30 -41.92
N GLY A 1076 -13.15 35.61 -42.16
CA GLY A 1076 -13.10 36.62 -41.10
C GLY A 1076 -11.68 37.09 -40.82
N SER A 1077 -11.39 37.49 -39.59
CA SER A 1077 -10.09 38.01 -39.16
C SER A 1077 -9.58 37.27 -37.91
N ILE A 1078 -8.28 37.32 -37.64
CA ILE A 1078 -7.73 36.81 -36.38
C ILE A 1078 -8.14 37.78 -35.25
N PRO A 1079 -8.79 37.32 -34.17
CA PRO A 1079 -9.16 38.19 -33.05
C PRO A 1079 -7.93 38.79 -32.34
N GLU A 1080 -7.98 40.07 -31.94
CA GLU A 1080 -6.91 40.70 -31.15
C GLU A 1080 -6.64 39.98 -29.82
N ASP A 1081 -7.67 39.38 -29.24
CA ASP A 1081 -7.59 38.59 -28.00
C ASP A 1081 -6.84 37.25 -28.15
N ILE A 1082 -6.36 36.89 -29.35
CA ILE A 1082 -5.56 35.67 -29.57
C ILE A 1082 -4.30 35.63 -28.69
N SER A 1083 -3.79 36.80 -28.31
CA SER A 1083 -2.67 36.96 -27.37
C SER A 1083 -2.93 36.42 -25.97
N LYS A 1084 -4.20 36.21 -25.59
CA LYS A 1084 -4.59 35.59 -24.30
C LYS A 1084 -4.18 34.11 -24.22
N LEU A 1085 -3.96 33.45 -25.37
CA LEU A 1085 -3.51 32.05 -25.45
C LEU A 1085 -2.02 31.91 -25.12
N GLY A 1086 -1.60 32.40 -23.95
CA GLY A 1086 -0.19 32.50 -23.56
C GLY A 1086 0.55 31.17 -23.35
N GLN A 1087 -0.08 30.01 -23.55
CA GLN A 1087 0.57 28.69 -23.52
C GLN A 1087 0.80 28.09 -24.91
N LEU A 1088 0.38 28.79 -25.96
CA LEU A 1088 0.42 28.28 -27.32
C LEU A 1088 1.86 28.11 -27.81
N LEU A 1089 2.22 26.87 -28.13
CA LEU A 1089 3.50 26.49 -28.74
C LEU A 1089 3.41 26.43 -30.26
N SER A 1090 2.22 26.17 -30.81
CA SER A 1090 1.99 26.06 -32.25
C SER A 1090 0.64 26.65 -32.64
N LEU A 1091 0.68 27.49 -33.69
CA LEU A 1091 -0.49 28.06 -34.34
C LEU A 1091 -0.38 27.87 -35.86
N ASP A 1092 -1.26 27.04 -36.44
CA ASP A 1092 -1.36 26.88 -37.88
C ASP A 1092 -2.78 27.24 -38.36
N LEU A 1093 -2.88 28.32 -39.13
CA LEU A 1093 -4.10 28.81 -39.76
C LEU A 1093 -3.96 28.86 -41.29
N SER A 1094 -2.94 28.20 -41.85
CA SER A 1094 -2.62 28.30 -43.26
C SER A 1094 -3.69 27.70 -44.18
N SER A 1095 -3.69 28.11 -45.44
CA SER A 1095 -4.61 27.60 -46.48
C SER A 1095 -6.09 27.72 -46.06
N ASN A 1096 -6.50 28.95 -45.76
CA ASN A 1096 -7.88 29.33 -45.40
C ASN A 1096 -8.28 30.59 -46.18
N ARG A 1097 -9.39 31.24 -45.80
CA ARG A 1097 -9.90 32.50 -46.37
C ARG A 1097 -9.88 33.64 -45.35
N LEU A 1098 -8.95 33.59 -44.39
CA LEU A 1098 -8.79 34.63 -43.38
C LEU A 1098 -8.28 35.91 -44.03
N SER A 1099 -8.79 37.05 -43.60
CA SER A 1099 -8.57 38.35 -44.22
C SER A 1099 -8.26 39.41 -43.16
N SER A 1100 -8.25 40.69 -43.54
CA SER A 1100 -7.85 41.82 -42.67
C SER A 1100 -6.35 41.83 -42.32
N THR A 1101 -5.97 42.67 -41.36
CA THR A 1101 -4.60 42.79 -40.86
C THR A 1101 -4.27 41.71 -39.83
N ILE A 1102 -3.02 41.26 -39.79
CA ILE A 1102 -2.50 40.40 -38.72
C ILE A 1102 -2.42 41.24 -37.43
N PRO A 1103 -3.07 40.83 -36.32
CA PRO A 1103 -3.06 41.55 -35.04
C PRO A 1103 -1.65 41.80 -34.51
N ASN A 1104 -1.38 43.02 -34.01
CA ASN A 1104 -0.10 43.34 -33.35
C ASN A 1104 0.10 42.49 -32.08
N SER A 1105 -0.99 42.08 -31.43
CA SER A 1105 -0.99 41.30 -30.20
C SER A 1105 -0.33 39.92 -30.34
N LEU A 1106 -0.25 39.35 -31.54
CA LEU A 1106 0.45 38.08 -31.80
C LEU A 1106 1.93 38.13 -31.37
N SER A 1107 2.55 39.32 -31.39
CA SER A 1107 3.92 39.52 -30.94
C SER A 1107 4.17 39.24 -29.45
N SER A 1108 3.12 39.17 -28.63
CA SER A 1108 3.22 38.89 -27.19
C SER A 1108 3.18 37.41 -26.83
N LEU A 1109 2.93 36.50 -27.78
CA LEU A 1109 2.91 35.05 -27.54
C LEU A 1109 4.33 34.47 -27.45
N SER A 1110 5.01 34.68 -26.32
CA SER A 1110 6.43 34.35 -26.14
C SER A 1110 6.79 32.86 -26.19
N PHE A 1111 5.82 31.97 -26.01
CA PHE A 1111 6.03 30.51 -26.07
C PHE A 1111 5.86 29.94 -27.49
N LEU A 1112 5.36 30.73 -28.44
CA LEU A 1112 4.99 30.25 -29.77
C LEU A 1112 6.23 29.82 -30.57
N GLY A 1113 6.47 28.52 -30.69
CA GLY A 1113 7.61 27.98 -31.44
C GLY A 1113 7.33 27.80 -32.93
N HIS A 1114 6.06 27.71 -33.33
CA HIS A 1114 5.64 27.50 -34.71
C HIS A 1114 4.43 28.39 -35.06
N LEU A 1115 4.55 29.11 -36.18
CA LEU A 1115 3.50 29.95 -36.73
C LEU A 1115 3.41 29.73 -38.24
N ASN A 1116 2.21 29.46 -38.73
CA ASN A 1116 1.94 29.37 -40.15
C ASN A 1116 0.59 30.04 -40.50
N LEU A 1117 0.68 31.17 -41.21
CA LEU A 1117 -0.45 31.99 -41.67
C LEU A 1117 -0.49 32.05 -43.21
N SER A 1118 0.25 31.18 -43.88
CA SER A 1118 0.40 31.21 -45.34
C SER A 1118 -0.91 30.89 -46.07
N ASN A 1119 -1.01 31.26 -47.34
CA ASN A 1119 -2.13 30.98 -48.24
C ASN A 1119 -3.49 31.41 -47.66
N ASN A 1120 -3.61 32.67 -47.30
CA ASN A 1120 -4.84 33.34 -46.86
C ASN A 1120 -5.04 34.65 -47.66
N ASP A 1121 -6.03 35.45 -47.26
CA ASP A 1121 -6.38 36.75 -47.84
C ASP A 1121 -5.95 37.93 -46.93
N PHE A 1122 -4.91 37.75 -46.09
CA PHE A 1122 -4.42 38.81 -45.21
C PHE A 1122 -3.84 40.00 -45.99
N SER A 1123 -3.96 41.19 -45.39
CA SER A 1123 -3.49 42.45 -45.98
C SER A 1123 -2.84 43.39 -44.98
N GLY A 1124 -2.05 44.35 -45.46
CA GLY A 1124 -1.36 45.34 -44.63
C GLY A 1124 0.04 44.93 -44.20
N LYS A 1125 0.63 45.71 -43.29
CA LYS A 1125 2.00 45.51 -42.81
C LYS A 1125 2.04 44.37 -41.78
N ILE A 1126 2.97 43.44 -41.94
CA ILE A 1126 3.20 42.38 -40.94
C ILE A 1126 3.73 43.01 -39.63
N PRO A 1127 3.17 42.69 -38.46
CA PRO A 1127 3.66 43.15 -37.16
C PRO A 1127 4.94 42.40 -36.77
N TYR A 1128 6.04 42.71 -37.46
CA TYR A 1128 7.31 42.00 -37.36
C TYR A 1128 8.23 42.58 -36.29
N ASN A 1129 7.78 42.47 -35.03
CA ASN A 1129 8.46 42.92 -33.83
C ASN A 1129 8.34 41.86 -32.72
N GLY A 1130 9.17 41.96 -31.67
CA GLY A 1130 9.17 41.01 -30.56
C GLY A 1130 9.36 39.56 -31.04
N HIS A 1131 8.52 38.66 -30.54
CA HIS A 1131 8.60 37.23 -30.86
C HIS A 1131 8.31 36.89 -32.34
N MET A 1132 7.55 37.74 -33.04
CA MET A 1132 7.23 37.55 -34.46
C MET A 1132 8.46 37.60 -35.38
N THR A 1133 9.55 38.20 -34.92
CA THR A 1133 10.83 38.24 -35.68
C THR A 1133 11.51 36.88 -35.82
N THR A 1134 11.08 35.88 -35.04
CA THR A 1134 11.62 34.53 -35.09
C THR A 1134 11.09 33.71 -36.28
N PHE A 1135 10.01 34.16 -36.93
CA PHE A 1135 9.36 33.45 -38.03
C PHE A 1135 9.85 33.92 -39.41
N GLU A 1136 9.92 32.98 -40.35
CA GLU A 1136 10.43 33.21 -41.69
C GLU A 1136 9.34 33.70 -42.67
N ALA A 1137 9.76 34.14 -43.86
CA ALA A 1137 8.85 34.56 -44.94
C ALA A 1137 7.84 33.47 -45.37
N SER A 1138 8.21 32.20 -45.21
CA SER A 1138 7.35 31.05 -45.52
C SER A 1138 6.05 31.05 -44.70
N SER A 1139 6.12 31.45 -43.42
CA SER A 1139 4.96 31.56 -42.52
C SER A 1139 3.89 32.53 -43.01
N PHE A 1140 4.21 33.44 -43.94
CA PHE A 1140 3.31 34.48 -44.44
C PHE A 1140 3.05 34.40 -45.96
N ALA A 1141 3.67 33.42 -46.63
CA ALA A 1141 3.62 33.29 -48.09
C ALA A 1141 2.19 33.13 -48.63
N GLY A 1142 1.95 33.45 -49.90
CA GLY A 1142 0.64 33.28 -50.54
C GLY A 1142 -0.42 34.37 -50.23
N ASN A 1143 -0.19 35.22 -49.24
CA ASN A 1143 -1.06 36.36 -48.92
C ASN A 1143 -0.71 37.58 -49.79
N LYS A 1144 -1.50 37.85 -50.84
CA LYS A 1144 -1.19 38.92 -51.83
C LYS A 1144 -1.22 40.34 -51.24
N GLY A 1145 -1.99 40.56 -50.18
CA GLY A 1145 -2.14 41.89 -49.57
C GLY A 1145 -1.08 42.23 -48.52
N LEU A 1146 -0.23 41.29 -48.11
CA LEU A 1146 0.77 41.50 -47.06
C LEU A 1146 2.04 42.17 -47.59
N CYS A 1147 2.64 43.02 -46.75
CA CYS A 1147 3.90 43.71 -47.03
C CYS A 1147 4.74 43.90 -45.75
N GLY A 1148 6.02 44.25 -45.91
CA GLY A 1148 6.96 44.43 -44.81
C GLY A 1148 7.74 43.14 -44.46
N LYS A 1149 8.78 43.27 -43.64
CA LYS A 1149 9.60 42.13 -43.19
C LYS A 1149 8.70 41.05 -42.55
N PRO A 1150 8.95 39.75 -42.76
CA PRO A 1150 10.10 39.16 -43.45
C PRO A 1150 9.91 39.05 -44.98
N LEU A 1151 8.80 39.53 -45.54
CA LEU A 1151 8.57 39.51 -46.99
C LEU A 1151 9.47 40.52 -47.72
N VAL A 1152 9.80 40.22 -48.98
CA VAL A 1152 10.53 41.12 -49.87
C VAL A 1152 9.64 42.30 -50.34
N VAL A 1153 8.31 42.13 -50.27
CA VAL A 1153 7.31 43.12 -50.68
C VAL A 1153 7.32 44.32 -49.72
N LYS A 1154 7.62 45.53 -50.23
CA LYS A 1154 7.62 46.78 -49.45
C LYS A 1154 6.21 47.36 -49.30
N CYS A 1155 5.94 48.02 -48.17
CA CYS A 1155 4.63 48.61 -47.93
C CYS A 1155 4.47 49.98 -48.64
N PRO A 1156 3.26 50.34 -49.10
CA PRO A 1156 2.99 51.66 -49.66
C PRO A 1156 3.29 52.75 -48.62
N GLY A 1157 4.23 53.65 -48.91
CA GLY A 1157 4.72 54.68 -47.98
C GLY A 1157 6.18 54.53 -47.54
N ASP A 1158 6.83 53.39 -47.81
CA ASP A 1158 8.26 53.16 -47.56
C ASP A 1158 9.18 53.82 -48.65
N ASN A 1159 8.84 55.02 -49.09
CA ASN A 1159 9.69 55.79 -50.01
C ASN A 1159 10.65 56.70 -49.23
N GLY A 1160 11.84 56.16 -48.96
CA GLY A 1160 13.12 56.87 -49.03
C GLY A 1160 13.45 57.92 -47.96
N THR A 1161 14.33 57.54 -47.03
CA THR A 1161 15.49 58.38 -46.71
C THR A 1161 16.75 57.52 -46.69
N ASP A 1162 17.57 57.77 -47.70
CA ASP A 1162 18.96 57.39 -47.82
C ASP A 1162 19.75 57.80 -46.57
N PHE A 1163 20.52 56.89 -45.98
CA PHE A 1163 21.74 57.20 -45.23
C PHE A 1163 22.66 55.97 -45.24
N ASP A 1164 23.22 55.68 -46.43
CA ASP A 1164 24.59 55.16 -46.48
C ASP A 1164 25.53 56.26 -45.98
N LYS A 1165 25.78 56.30 -44.66
CA LYS A 1165 26.96 56.91 -44.03
C LYS A 1165 27.04 56.50 -42.56
N LYS A 1166 28.00 55.62 -42.24
CA LYS A 1166 28.60 55.57 -40.89
C LYS A 1166 29.17 56.96 -40.58
N PRO A 1167 28.98 57.49 -39.36
CA PRO A 1167 30.06 57.36 -38.37
C PRO A 1167 29.56 57.13 -36.92
N THR A 1168 30.50 56.76 -36.06
CA THR A 1168 30.38 56.40 -34.63
C THR A 1168 30.33 57.66 -33.70
N PRO A 1169 30.40 57.53 -32.35
CA PRO A 1169 29.32 57.77 -31.39
C PRO A 1169 29.49 59.06 -30.53
N LYS A 1170 28.41 59.64 -29.99
CA LYS A 1170 28.44 60.51 -28.79
C LYS A 1170 27.15 60.42 -27.96
N ASP A 1171 27.35 60.37 -26.65
CA ASP A 1171 26.41 60.11 -25.55
C ASP A 1171 25.43 61.24 -25.17
N HIS A 1172 24.30 60.81 -24.58
CA HIS A 1172 23.58 61.29 -23.36
C HIS A 1172 22.04 61.23 -23.53
N ILE A 1173 21.38 60.13 -23.17
CA ILE A 1173 20.73 59.73 -21.88
C ILE A 1173 19.34 60.32 -21.62
N HIS A 1174 18.34 59.42 -21.66
CA HIS A 1174 17.30 59.09 -20.66
C HIS A 1174 16.63 57.78 -21.17
N ASP A 1175 17.02 56.56 -20.75
CA ASP A 1175 16.72 55.80 -19.50
C ASP A 1175 15.22 55.85 -19.13
N ASP A 1176 14.47 54.73 -19.15
CA ASP A 1176 14.64 53.64 -18.17
C ASP A 1176 14.45 52.17 -18.65
N ASP A 1177 13.93 51.86 -19.86
CA ASP A 1177 13.60 50.45 -20.19
C ASP A 1177 14.74 49.65 -20.88
N ASN A 1178 15.78 50.32 -21.39
CA ASN A 1178 16.88 49.66 -22.11
C ASN A 1178 18.04 49.19 -21.20
N PHE A 1179 18.04 49.57 -19.92
CA PHE A 1179 19.13 49.26 -18.98
C PHE A 1179 19.08 47.79 -18.54
N ILE A 1180 17.89 47.25 -18.26
CA ILE A 1180 17.72 45.88 -17.77
C ILE A 1180 18.02 44.85 -18.88
N ASP A 1181 17.56 45.08 -20.10
CA ASP A 1181 17.77 44.15 -21.22
C ASP A 1181 19.24 44.03 -21.61
N ARG A 1182 20.00 45.14 -21.63
CA ARG A 1182 21.43 45.08 -21.95
C ARG A 1182 22.22 44.32 -20.89
N TRP A 1183 21.91 44.48 -19.61
CA TRP A 1183 22.57 43.70 -18.56
C TRP A 1183 22.13 42.24 -18.55
N PHE A 1184 20.89 41.93 -18.92
CA PHE A 1184 20.45 40.56 -19.09
C PHE A 1184 21.18 39.87 -20.25
N TYR A 1185 21.19 40.46 -21.44
CA TYR A 1185 21.89 39.90 -22.60
C TYR A 1185 23.42 39.92 -22.43
N LEU A 1186 23.99 40.90 -21.72
CA LEU A 1186 25.40 40.90 -21.34
C LEU A 1186 25.69 39.79 -20.32
N SER A 1187 24.80 39.53 -19.35
CA SER A 1187 24.97 38.46 -18.36
C SER A 1187 24.80 37.08 -18.98
N VAL A 1188 23.85 36.91 -19.91
CA VAL A 1188 23.69 35.68 -20.70
C VAL A 1188 24.89 35.49 -21.63
N GLY A 1189 25.35 36.55 -22.30
CA GLY A 1189 26.53 36.51 -23.15
C GLY A 1189 27.82 36.22 -22.38
N LEU A 1190 28.02 36.85 -21.22
CA LEU A 1190 29.15 36.62 -20.31
C LEU A 1190 29.05 35.24 -19.64
N GLY A 1191 27.85 34.78 -19.29
CA GLY A 1191 27.61 33.45 -18.74
C GLY A 1191 27.86 32.35 -19.77
N PHE A 1192 27.47 32.57 -21.03
CA PHE A 1192 27.76 31.66 -22.14
C PHE A 1192 29.26 31.68 -22.50
N ALA A 1193 29.87 32.86 -22.54
CA ALA A 1193 31.31 33.00 -22.74
C ALA A 1193 32.09 32.36 -21.59
N ALA A 1194 31.68 32.53 -20.33
CA ALA A 1194 32.28 31.86 -19.18
C ALA A 1194 32.04 30.34 -19.23
N GLY A 1195 30.84 29.90 -19.59
CA GLY A 1195 30.50 28.49 -19.77
C GLY A 1195 31.31 27.78 -20.86
N LEU A 1196 31.78 28.51 -21.87
CA LEU A 1196 32.68 27.99 -22.92
C LEU A 1196 34.17 28.18 -22.58
N LEU A 1197 34.55 29.35 -22.09
CA LEU A 1197 35.95 29.73 -21.90
C LEU A 1197 36.53 29.19 -20.59
N VAL A 1198 35.74 29.05 -19.51
CA VAL A 1198 36.22 28.51 -18.24
C VAL A 1198 36.61 27.04 -18.37
N PRO A 1199 35.81 26.16 -19.01
CA PRO A 1199 36.25 24.79 -19.30
C PRO A 1199 37.44 24.77 -20.27
N PHE A 1200 37.46 25.64 -21.29
CA PHE A 1200 38.57 25.71 -22.24
C PHE A 1200 39.89 26.13 -21.56
N PHE A 1201 39.87 27.13 -20.67
CA PHE A 1201 41.03 27.55 -19.87
C PHE A 1201 41.43 26.49 -18.83
N MET A 1202 40.47 25.82 -18.19
CA MET A 1202 40.73 24.69 -17.29
C MET A 1202 41.40 23.52 -18.02
N MET A 1203 40.96 23.21 -19.26
CA MET A 1203 41.58 22.21 -20.12
C MET A 1203 42.99 22.63 -20.58
N ALA A 1204 43.20 23.93 -20.85
CA ALA A 1204 44.53 24.47 -21.22
C ALA A 1204 45.53 24.47 -20.04
N MET A 1205 45.07 24.64 -18.80
CA MET A 1205 45.93 24.65 -17.62
C MET A 1205 46.25 23.25 -17.07
N LYS A 1206 45.42 22.24 -17.34
CA LYS A 1206 45.62 20.86 -16.85
C LYS A 1206 45.66 19.86 -17.99
N LYS A 1207 46.88 19.56 -18.45
CA LYS A 1207 47.16 18.72 -19.63
C LYS A 1207 46.49 17.34 -19.61
N SER A 1208 46.36 16.70 -18.45
CA SER A 1208 45.71 15.38 -18.31
C SER A 1208 44.20 15.39 -18.56
N TRP A 1209 43.52 16.51 -18.32
CA TRP A 1209 42.08 16.64 -18.56
C TRP A 1209 41.78 16.87 -20.04
N SER A 1210 42.62 17.68 -20.71
CA SER A 1210 42.61 17.82 -22.17
C SER A 1210 42.84 16.48 -22.86
N GLU A 1211 43.87 15.71 -22.46
CA GLU A 1211 44.17 14.41 -23.07
C GLU A 1211 43.03 13.39 -22.89
N THR A 1212 42.38 13.38 -21.72
CA THR A 1212 41.24 12.48 -21.47
C THR A 1212 40.00 12.87 -22.27
N TYR A 1213 39.72 14.18 -22.38
CA TYR A 1213 38.59 14.69 -23.14
C TYR A 1213 38.78 14.49 -24.65
N PHE A 1214 39.95 14.82 -25.20
CA PHE A 1214 40.23 14.58 -26.63
C PHE A 1214 40.34 13.10 -26.96
N SER A 1215 40.77 12.23 -26.03
CA SER A 1215 40.70 10.77 -26.21
C SER A 1215 39.25 10.27 -26.23
N PHE A 1216 38.37 10.82 -25.39
CA PHE A 1216 36.93 10.54 -25.45
C PHE A 1216 36.28 11.06 -26.75
N VAL A 1217 36.65 12.27 -27.19
CA VAL A 1217 36.18 12.84 -28.46
C VAL A 1217 36.73 12.06 -29.66
N GLU A 1218 37.97 11.58 -29.63
CA GLU A 1218 38.52 10.69 -30.64
C GLU A 1218 37.76 9.36 -30.68
N ILE A 1219 37.41 8.76 -29.54
CA ILE A 1219 36.57 7.55 -29.49
C ILE A 1219 35.18 7.80 -30.10
N VAL A 1220 34.58 8.98 -29.85
CA VAL A 1220 33.28 9.35 -30.41
C VAL A 1220 33.38 9.67 -31.91
N VAL A 1221 34.43 10.37 -32.34
CA VAL A 1221 34.69 10.74 -33.75
C VAL A 1221 35.11 9.51 -34.57
N GLU A 1222 35.83 8.54 -34.00
CA GLU A 1222 36.09 7.23 -34.64
C GLU A 1222 34.81 6.38 -34.79
N GLY A 1223 33.74 6.69 -34.04
CA GLY A 1223 32.40 6.13 -34.25
C GLY A 1223 31.61 6.76 -35.42
N ILE A 1224 32.00 7.95 -35.91
CA ILE A 1224 31.29 8.69 -36.97
C ILE A 1224 31.47 8.07 -38.38
N PRO A 1225 32.63 7.52 -38.79
CA PRO A 1225 32.79 6.81 -40.07
C PRO A 1225 31.86 5.60 -40.23
N PHE A 1226 31.41 4.99 -39.13
CA PHE A 1226 30.43 3.89 -39.16
C PHE A 1226 29.02 4.38 -39.51
N PHE A 1227 28.65 5.59 -39.08
CA PHE A 1227 27.38 6.24 -39.41
C PHE A 1227 27.38 6.82 -40.85
N GLU A 1228 28.49 7.36 -41.34
CA GLU A 1228 28.60 7.83 -42.74
C GLU A 1228 28.53 6.68 -43.77
N ARG A 1229 29.11 5.51 -43.47
CA ARG A 1229 28.98 4.31 -44.34
C ARG A 1229 27.54 3.82 -44.42
N ARG A 1230 26.75 3.98 -43.35
CA ARG A 1230 25.33 3.58 -43.32
C ARG A 1230 24.42 4.57 -44.06
N MET A 1231 24.81 5.84 -44.18
CA MET A 1231 24.08 6.83 -44.99
C MET A 1231 24.41 6.78 -46.49
N ARG A 1232 25.66 6.47 -46.89
CA ARG A 1232 26.00 6.29 -48.33
C ARG A 1232 25.32 5.07 -48.96
N ALA A 1233 24.99 4.04 -48.18
CA ALA A 1233 24.23 2.88 -48.65
C ALA A 1233 22.73 3.16 -48.92
N ARG A 1234 22.19 4.34 -48.55
CA ARG A 1234 20.79 4.74 -48.80
C ARG A 1234 20.60 5.68 -50.00
N ARG A 1235 21.64 5.99 -50.80
CA ARG A 1235 21.55 6.92 -51.95
C ARG A 1235 21.78 6.33 -53.34
N GLN A 1236 21.88 5.01 -53.52
CA GLN A 1236 21.96 4.40 -54.85
C GLN A 1236 20.83 3.39 -55.09
N TRP A 1237 19.76 3.87 -55.71
CA TRP A 1237 18.84 3.05 -56.50
C TRP A 1237 19.29 3.17 -57.97
N PRO A 1238 19.47 2.09 -58.74
CA PRO A 1238 19.58 2.19 -60.19
C PRO A 1238 18.17 2.38 -60.78
N ARG A 1239 18.00 3.46 -61.54
CA ARG A 1239 16.94 3.59 -62.54
C ARG A 1239 17.17 2.60 -63.68
N GLY A 1240 16.13 1.84 -64.02
CA GLY A 1240 15.86 1.34 -65.38
C GLY A 1240 16.39 -0.04 -65.75
N LEU A 1241 15.49 -0.98 -66.07
CA LEU A 1241 15.21 -1.39 -67.46
C LEU A 1241 14.12 -2.48 -67.52
N HIS A 1242 13.26 -2.32 -68.53
CA HIS A 1242 12.26 -3.23 -69.08
C HIS A 1242 12.53 -4.74 -68.93
N HIS A 1243 11.58 -5.50 -68.38
CA HIS A 1243 10.63 -6.31 -69.15
C HIS A 1243 9.50 -6.87 -68.27
#